data_AF-A0A1I6L3L8-F1
#
_entry.id   AF-A0A1I6L3L8-F1
#
_cell.length_a   1.000
_cell.length_b   1.000
_cell.length_c   1.000
_cell.angle_alpha   90.00
_cell.angle_beta   90.00
_cell.angle_gamma   90.00
#
_symmetry.space_group_name_H-M   'P 1'
#
loop_
_entity.id
_entity.type
_entity.pdbx_description
1 polymer ?
#
loop_
_entity_poly.entity_id
_entity_poly.type
_entity_poly.pdbx_seq_one_letter_code
_entity_poly.pdbx_strand_id
1 'polypeptide(L)'
;MTGERKSNETDRSGALGRRRFLQATGGLVVAGALGSNVASAQTASEPSRWSDPATWDGSLPEAGDQVTIEEGDHVVLDTSPPPLDGVLVNGTLEFADDSIVSGDNSGSGGSSDSDDGSDGSTGSDGDNDGTDTSGSDDSGDAASCPAPWDSGTVYREGDRATYDGTRWEAQWWTEGDEPGASQWGPWEELGPCEGTADGDGSDEANQLVLEESGDSSGRFDGEGTACAPRWQPVDSHDAAYTSGDVVSHDGANWEAQWYTQDDEPGEADVWEEVEACSIVAGDDGHGSADVDLELTTTWLLAEGSNSLIRIGSADEPYEHDVRITLVGLGHGNVRGEDDMAIGTKFLGTWDGGSIEIHGASREKTDWTQLDASADAGAETITLADAVDWEAGDQIAIAPSGSDPWQAERRTVESVNGTQVTLDEPLEHDHYGAVETHAGTELDMRAEVGLLTRNVELRGDELSYRDRNQGVDSEYAPGFGGHGIFADPGRVRIEGLEGFRLGQTGLQARYPLHFHHGHDQDGSYIRHNSVWHSFQRGINAHGTGNVLIEGNVVFDTIDHSYLVEEGLPAEEGNVFRENLAILTKNVRESDRAFGGYLENPGDVRRRPKQQNSYRPAAFWISNPSNELVGNHAAGGYGAMGFFYDGHDESDVGLDASEFEITFEDNVAHSYSVRPQKQLDGYTGDVGEDALLRSWRMSHYQHICQGIGLMMQLEPMEIDPDEIPKNREDLLTGFTAYKCEHSGVWTEFQTSILEDSVIADFNIGHFAMGGSETRDTVFVGRDATDNDVAPPPTRFKTGGPNLEGPALHDATDGGQYEKLAPTTTNVDYVDVRLEHNSRLTPSARTTDE
;
A
#
# COMPACT_ATOMS: atom_id res chain seq x y z
N MET A 1 3.01 -31.29 -58.04
CA MET A 1 4.38 -31.85 -58.12
C MET A 1 4.90 -31.97 -56.70
N THR A 2 5.55 -33.09 -56.44
CA THR A 2 5.91 -33.74 -55.17
C THR A 2 6.86 -32.95 -54.25
N GLY A 3 6.75 -33.18 -52.93
CA GLY A 3 7.82 -32.94 -51.94
C GLY A 3 7.32 -32.76 -50.50
N GLU A 4 6.71 -33.77 -49.86
CA GLU A 4 7.24 -34.48 -48.67
C GLU A 4 7.82 -33.59 -47.53
N ARG A 5 7.07 -33.43 -46.43
CA ARG A 5 7.64 -33.28 -45.07
C ARG A 5 7.51 -34.63 -44.36
N LYS A 6 8.65 -35.21 -43.98
CA LYS A 6 8.75 -36.40 -43.13
C LYS A 6 8.73 -35.99 -41.67
N SER A 7 7.92 -36.73 -40.92
CA SER A 7 7.97 -36.95 -39.49
C SER A 7 9.37 -37.33 -39.00
N ASN A 8 9.73 -36.89 -37.80
CA ASN A 8 10.58 -37.65 -36.90
C ASN A 8 10.26 -37.24 -35.46
N GLU A 9 9.49 -38.10 -34.78
CA GLU A 9 9.57 -38.29 -33.33
C GLU A 9 11.01 -38.68 -32.96
N THR A 10 11.51 -38.12 -31.86
CA THR A 10 12.52 -38.80 -31.05
C THR A 10 12.31 -38.45 -29.58
N ASP A 11 11.70 -39.41 -28.90
CA ASP A 11 11.79 -39.73 -27.48
C ASP A 11 13.24 -39.60 -26.94
N ARG A 12 13.43 -38.81 -25.87
CA ARG A 12 14.60 -38.90 -24.96
C ARG A 12 14.25 -38.42 -23.54
N SER A 13 13.99 -39.40 -22.70
CA SER A 13 14.24 -39.36 -21.26
C SER A 13 15.74 -39.19 -20.93
N GLY A 14 16.02 -38.43 -19.86
CA GLY A 14 17.22 -38.56 -19.01
C GLY A 14 18.39 -37.61 -19.28
N ALA A 15 18.60 -36.64 -18.39
CA ALA A 15 19.86 -36.45 -17.64
C ALA A 15 19.80 -35.20 -16.73
N LEU A 16 19.68 -35.43 -15.43
CA LEU A 16 20.06 -34.51 -14.37
C LEU A 16 21.54 -34.13 -14.53
N GLY A 17 21.80 -32.90 -14.98
CA GLY A 17 23.11 -32.29 -15.04
C GLY A 17 23.27 -31.26 -13.93
N ARG A 18 23.76 -31.71 -12.75
CA ARG A 18 24.28 -30.83 -11.70
C ARG A 18 25.32 -29.86 -12.29
N ARG A 19 24.98 -28.58 -12.43
CA ARG A 19 25.98 -27.53 -12.65
C ARG A 19 26.48 -27.05 -11.30
N ARG A 20 27.75 -27.32 -11.02
CA ARG A 20 28.50 -26.72 -9.93
C ARG A 20 28.70 -25.24 -10.26
N PHE A 21 28.17 -24.34 -9.45
CA PHE A 21 28.63 -22.96 -9.41
C PHE A 21 30.06 -22.96 -8.82
N LEU A 22 31.00 -22.40 -9.58
CA LEU A 22 32.32 -22.06 -9.07
C LEU A 22 32.16 -20.81 -8.21
N GLN A 23 32.56 -20.89 -6.94
CA GLN A 23 32.87 -19.73 -6.11
C GLN A 23 33.87 -18.84 -6.85
N ALA A 24 33.44 -17.63 -7.22
CA ALA A 24 34.34 -16.55 -7.56
C ALA A 24 34.61 -15.77 -6.28
N THR A 25 35.79 -15.98 -5.69
CA THR A 25 36.34 -15.09 -4.66
C THR A 25 36.69 -13.76 -5.34
N GLY A 26 35.79 -12.78 -5.27
CA GLY A 26 36.04 -11.39 -5.64
C GLY A 26 36.61 -10.64 -4.44
N GLY A 27 37.82 -10.11 -4.57
CA GLY A 27 38.46 -9.31 -3.54
C GLY A 27 37.84 -7.91 -3.46
N LEU A 28 37.57 -7.49 -2.23
CA LEU A 28 37.17 -6.14 -1.83
C LEU A 28 38.20 -5.11 -2.32
N VAL A 29 37.76 -4.16 -3.15
CA VAL A 29 38.50 -2.92 -3.40
C VAL A 29 37.88 -1.87 -2.49
N VAL A 30 38.61 -1.48 -1.44
CA VAL A 30 38.23 -0.40 -0.54
C VAL A 30 38.44 0.93 -1.27
N ALA A 31 37.34 1.59 -1.64
CA ALA A 31 37.30 3.01 -1.94
C ALA A 31 36.77 3.71 -0.69
N GLY A 32 37.56 4.59 -0.08
CA GLY A 32 37.14 5.37 1.07
C GLY A 32 36.27 6.54 0.64
N ALA A 33 35.00 6.50 1.03
CA ALA A 33 34.10 7.65 1.10
C ALA A 33 33.71 7.84 2.57
N LEU A 34 33.64 9.08 3.04
CA LEU A 34 33.18 9.42 4.40
C LEU A 34 31.72 8.99 4.49
N GLY A 35 31.45 7.98 5.30
CA GLY A 35 30.32 7.09 5.13
C GLY A 35 29.23 7.25 6.17
N SER A 36 28.03 6.80 5.81
CA SER A 36 27.05 6.29 6.77
C SER A 36 27.76 5.30 7.69
N ASN A 37 27.67 5.49 9.00
CA ASN A 37 28.21 4.50 9.93
C ASN A 37 27.34 3.24 9.82
N VAL A 38 28.02 2.10 9.68
CA VAL A 38 27.37 0.80 9.68
C VAL A 38 27.60 0.19 11.06
N ALA A 39 26.52 -0.07 11.80
CA ALA A 39 26.56 -0.81 13.04
C ALA A 39 26.26 -2.29 12.76
N SER A 40 27.23 -3.17 12.99
CA SER A 40 27.06 -4.62 12.81
C SER A 40 26.96 -5.32 14.16
N ALA A 41 25.98 -6.23 14.29
CA ALA A 41 25.87 -7.12 15.43
C ALA A 41 27.11 -8.03 15.55
N GLN A 42 27.45 -8.39 16.79
CA GLN A 42 28.55 -9.32 17.08
C GLN A 42 28.04 -10.74 17.31
N THR A 43 28.81 -11.71 16.83
CA THR A 43 28.42 -13.13 16.91
C THR A 43 28.27 -13.63 18.34
N ALA A 44 27.03 -13.96 18.72
CA ALA A 44 26.65 -14.52 20.00
C ALA A 44 26.07 -15.94 19.84
N SER A 45 26.29 -16.82 20.81
CA SER A 45 25.70 -18.17 20.80
C SER A 45 24.29 -18.25 21.37
N GLU A 46 23.80 -17.14 21.93
CA GLU A 46 22.51 -16.96 22.58
C GLU A 46 21.93 -15.62 22.09
N PRO A 47 20.60 -15.42 22.14
CA PRO A 47 19.99 -14.15 21.76
C PRO A 47 20.59 -12.98 22.55
N SER A 48 21.09 -11.95 21.87
CA SER A 48 21.65 -10.75 22.49
C SER A 48 20.65 -9.60 22.45
N ARG A 49 20.63 -8.76 23.48
CA ARG A 49 19.70 -7.63 23.58
C ARG A 49 20.19 -6.45 22.74
N TRP A 50 19.28 -5.78 22.05
CA TRP A 50 19.58 -4.54 21.34
C TRP A 50 20.13 -3.47 22.29
N SER A 51 19.57 -3.38 23.50
CA SER A 51 20.00 -2.43 24.54
C SER A 51 21.39 -2.69 25.14
N ASP A 52 22.04 -3.84 24.86
CA ASP A 52 23.38 -4.15 25.34
C ASP A 52 24.45 -3.63 24.35
N PRO A 53 25.32 -2.68 24.74
CA PRO A 53 26.40 -2.20 23.88
C PRO A 53 27.36 -3.30 23.41
N ALA A 54 27.46 -4.43 24.12
CA ALA A 54 28.28 -5.57 23.69
C ALA A 54 27.74 -6.24 22.42
N THR A 55 26.46 -6.07 22.09
CA THR A 55 25.88 -6.47 20.80
C THR A 55 26.51 -5.69 19.64
N TRP A 56 26.99 -4.46 19.89
CA TRP A 56 27.34 -3.46 18.87
C TRP A 56 28.80 -2.94 18.98
N ASP A 57 29.76 -3.82 19.30
CA ASP A 57 31.19 -3.47 19.49
C ASP A 57 31.45 -2.32 20.50
N GLY A 58 30.54 -2.14 21.46
CA GLY A 58 30.68 -1.24 22.60
C GLY A 58 29.87 0.06 22.55
N SER A 59 29.18 0.35 21.44
CA SER A 59 28.33 1.55 21.29
C SER A 59 27.01 1.19 20.62
N LEU A 60 25.88 1.61 21.19
CA LEU A 60 24.56 1.41 20.59
C LEU A 60 24.45 2.14 19.23
N PRO A 61 23.62 1.65 18.29
CA PRO A 61 23.31 2.38 17.06
C PRO A 61 22.73 3.76 17.34
N GLU A 62 23.17 4.75 16.57
CA GLU A 62 22.75 6.15 16.65
C GLU A 62 21.74 6.51 15.54
N ALA A 63 21.15 7.70 15.60
CA ALA A 63 20.20 8.14 14.60
C ALA A 63 20.86 8.21 13.20
N GLY A 64 20.18 7.69 12.19
CA GLY A 64 20.69 7.65 10.81
C GLY A 64 21.70 6.54 10.53
N ASP A 65 22.06 5.72 11.53
CA ASP A 65 22.89 4.54 11.28
C ASP A 65 22.16 3.50 10.43
N GLN A 66 22.92 2.79 9.59
CA GLN A 66 22.46 1.55 8.99
C GLN A 66 22.89 0.39 9.87
N VAL A 67 21.93 -0.45 10.26
CA VAL A 67 22.16 -1.58 11.15
C VAL A 67 22.20 -2.87 10.34
N THR A 68 23.18 -3.74 10.62
CA THR A 68 23.25 -5.09 10.07
C THR A 68 23.28 -6.13 11.18
N ILE A 69 22.36 -7.08 11.15
CA ILE A 69 22.38 -8.30 11.98
C ILE A 69 22.94 -9.42 11.11
N GLU A 70 24.16 -9.87 11.43
CA GLU A 70 24.91 -10.79 10.58
C GLU A 70 24.34 -12.22 10.61
N GLU A 71 24.73 -13.02 9.61
CA GLU A 71 24.30 -14.42 9.53
C GLU A 71 24.72 -15.20 10.80
N GLY A 72 23.74 -15.84 11.44
CA GLY A 72 23.93 -16.62 12.67
C GLY A 72 23.75 -15.82 13.96
N ASP A 73 23.60 -14.50 13.87
CA ASP A 73 23.30 -13.65 15.02
C ASP A 73 21.79 -13.64 15.30
N HIS A 74 21.42 -13.50 16.57
CA HIS A 74 20.03 -13.37 17.00
C HIS A 74 19.95 -12.19 17.97
N VAL A 75 19.35 -11.09 17.51
CA VAL A 75 19.19 -9.87 18.28
C VAL A 75 17.73 -9.69 18.69
N VAL A 76 17.53 -9.43 19.97
CA VAL A 76 16.22 -9.13 20.57
C VAL A 76 16.09 -7.61 20.71
N LEU A 77 15.14 -7.00 20.00
CA LEU A 77 14.80 -5.59 20.11
C LEU A 77 14.00 -5.36 21.39
N ASP A 78 14.67 -4.91 22.46
CA ASP A 78 14.09 -4.74 23.80
C ASP A 78 13.97 -3.27 24.24
N THR A 79 14.27 -2.34 23.34
CA THR A 79 14.11 -0.90 23.52
C THR A 79 13.90 -0.25 22.16
N SER A 80 13.11 0.81 22.09
CA SER A 80 12.95 1.59 20.86
C SER A 80 14.30 2.27 20.53
N PRO A 81 14.93 1.97 19.38
CA PRO A 81 16.15 2.64 18.96
C PRO A 81 15.84 4.06 18.45
N PRO A 82 16.87 4.93 18.32
CA PRO A 82 16.71 6.15 17.53
C PRO A 82 16.33 5.81 16.07
N PRO A 83 15.74 6.75 15.31
CA PRO A 83 15.41 6.53 13.90
C PRO A 83 16.62 6.09 13.06
N LEU A 84 16.52 5.00 12.31
CA LEU A 84 17.64 4.38 11.57
C LEU A 84 17.51 4.57 10.05
N ASP A 85 18.64 4.64 9.34
CA ASP A 85 18.67 4.68 7.86
C ASP A 85 18.64 3.27 7.22
N GLY A 86 18.21 2.28 7.99
CA GLY A 86 17.93 0.94 7.49
C GLY A 86 18.34 -0.15 8.45
N VAL A 87 17.65 -1.28 8.38
CA VAL A 87 17.97 -2.48 9.16
C VAL A 87 18.03 -3.68 8.22
N LEU A 88 19.24 -4.19 7.99
CA LEU A 88 19.51 -5.41 7.25
C LEU A 88 19.61 -6.59 8.22
N VAL A 89 18.80 -7.62 8.02
CA VAL A 89 18.73 -8.81 8.87
C VAL A 89 19.17 -10.02 8.04
N ASN A 90 20.43 -10.42 8.18
CA ASN A 90 20.95 -11.68 7.64
C ASN A 90 20.82 -12.84 8.66
N GLY A 91 20.70 -12.50 9.95
CA GLY A 91 20.43 -13.40 11.07
C GLY A 91 18.97 -13.33 11.53
N THR A 92 18.71 -13.22 12.83
CA THR A 92 17.36 -13.07 13.39
C THR A 92 17.22 -11.76 14.13
N LEU A 93 16.20 -10.98 13.77
CA LEU A 93 15.69 -9.87 14.57
C LEU A 93 14.38 -10.31 15.22
N GLU A 94 14.29 -10.30 16.53
CA GLU A 94 13.08 -10.65 17.28
C GLU A 94 12.66 -9.48 18.16
N PHE A 95 11.41 -9.06 18.08
CA PHE A 95 10.87 -8.01 18.93
C PHE A 95 10.55 -8.58 20.31
N ALA A 96 11.06 -7.92 21.35
CA ALA A 96 10.84 -8.37 22.71
C ALA A 96 9.35 -8.24 23.08
N ASP A 97 8.79 -9.35 23.51
CA ASP A 97 7.58 -9.41 24.33
C ASP A 97 8.05 -9.68 25.79
N ASP A 98 7.32 -9.25 26.82
CA ASP A 98 7.69 -9.47 28.24
C ASP A 98 7.97 -10.97 28.56
N SER A 99 7.46 -11.89 27.74
CA SER A 99 7.81 -13.31 27.73
C SER A 99 9.30 -13.61 27.46
N ILE A 100 9.95 -12.83 26.58
CA ILE A 100 11.37 -12.95 26.16
C ILE A 100 12.30 -12.26 27.18
N VAL A 101 11.84 -11.17 27.80
CA VAL A 101 12.65 -10.37 28.75
C VAL A 101 12.87 -11.13 30.08
N SER A 102 12.01 -12.08 30.43
CA SER A 102 12.07 -12.86 31.67
C SER A 102 13.13 -13.97 31.71
N GLY A 103 13.91 -14.15 30.63
CA GLY A 103 15.09 -15.01 30.56
C GLY A 103 16.29 -14.46 31.34
N ASP A 104 16.07 -14.06 32.58
CA ASP A 104 17.11 -13.51 33.44
C ASP A 104 18.06 -14.63 33.87
N ASN A 105 19.34 -14.42 33.56
CA ASN A 105 20.49 -15.26 33.86
C ASN A 105 20.72 -15.35 35.38
N SER A 106 19.82 -16.01 36.10
CA SER A 106 20.02 -16.37 37.51
C SER A 106 20.61 -17.78 37.60
N GLY A 107 21.93 -17.80 37.53
CA GLY A 107 22.74 -18.98 37.83
C GLY A 107 22.28 -19.67 39.13
N SER A 108 22.21 -21.00 39.02
CA SER A 108 22.01 -21.96 40.09
C SER A 108 22.63 -21.55 41.44
N GLY A 109 21.80 -21.46 42.47
CA GLY A 109 22.23 -21.29 43.86
C GLY A 109 21.11 -21.62 44.84
N GLY A 110 20.93 -22.91 45.15
CA GLY A 110 19.96 -23.33 46.16
C GLY A 110 20.32 -22.89 47.57
N SER A 111 19.32 -22.42 48.33
CA SER A 111 18.92 -22.93 49.66
C SER A 111 18.49 -21.84 50.66
N SER A 112 17.30 -22.11 51.21
CA SER A 112 16.81 -21.85 52.58
C SER A 112 16.38 -20.44 53.00
N ASP A 113 15.08 -20.33 53.26
CA ASP A 113 14.40 -19.77 54.43
C ASP A 113 15.09 -18.61 55.16
N SER A 114 14.42 -17.45 55.25
CA SER A 114 13.86 -16.93 56.51
C SER A 114 12.88 -15.78 56.22
N ASP A 115 11.72 -15.83 56.87
CA ASP A 115 10.86 -14.69 57.17
C ASP A 115 11.64 -13.56 57.88
N ASP A 116 11.36 -12.29 57.54
CA ASP A 116 11.07 -11.22 58.50
C ASP A 116 10.57 -9.97 57.75
N GLY A 117 9.53 -9.33 58.27
CA GLY A 117 8.93 -8.12 57.72
C GLY A 117 9.14 -6.90 58.62
N SER A 118 9.19 -5.72 58.01
CA SER A 118 8.96 -4.41 58.64
C SER A 118 9.06 -3.35 57.53
N ASP A 119 7.97 -2.72 57.07
CA ASP A 119 7.38 -1.48 57.57
C ASP A 119 8.37 -0.32 57.79
N GLY A 120 8.10 0.83 57.16
CA GLY A 120 8.53 2.12 57.71
C GLY A 120 8.96 3.24 56.74
N SER A 121 8.00 3.81 56.00
CA SER A 121 7.70 5.26 55.94
C SER A 121 8.80 6.33 55.62
N THR A 122 8.49 7.12 54.56
CA THR A 122 8.57 8.60 54.43
C THR A 122 9.91 9.36 54.36
N GLY A 123 10.08 10.13 53.26
CA GLY A 123 9.98 11.60 53.35
C GLY A 123 11.13 12.46 52.79
N SER A 124 10.74 13.30 51.81
CA SER A 124 11.14 14.72 51.59
C SER A 124 12.40 15.09 50.78
N ASP A 125 12.12 15.65 49.60
CA ASP A 125 12.52 16.96 49.03
C ASP A 125 13.90 17.58 49.33
N GLY A 126 14.50 18.12 48.26
CA GLY A 126 15.53 19.16 48.34
C GLY A 126 16.06 19.61 46.99
N ASP A 127 15.41 20.62 46.39
CA ASP A 127 15.95 21.49 45.34
C ASP A 127 17.27 22.16 45.79
N ASN A 128 18.19 22.42 44.84
CA ASN A 128 18.83 23.73 44.78
C ASN A 128 19.46 24.08 43.42
N ASP A 129 19.17 25.32 43.03
CA ASP A 129 19.58 26.11 41.88
C ASP A 129 20.92 26.88 42.14
N GLY A 130 21.70 27.12 41.07
CA GLY A 130 22.23 28.47 40.80
C GLY A 130 23.75 28.80 40.95
N THR A 131 24.35 29.13 39.80
CA THR A 131 25.20 30.34 39.49
C THR A 131 26.75 30.35 39.62
N ASP A 132 27.41 30.34 38.44
CA ASP A 132 28.31 31.32 37.76
C ASP A 132 29.35 32.23 38.49
N THR A 133 30.62 32.25 37.99
CA THR A 133 31.40 33.42 37.44
C THR A 133 32.96 33.34 37.51
N SER A 134 33.58 33.29 36.31
CA SER A 134 34.75 33.98 35.66
C SER A 134 36.12 34.40 36.30
N GLY A 135 37.19 34.22 35.48
CA GLY A 135 38.35 35.13 35.19
C GLY A 135 39.77 34.77 35.73
N SER A 136 40.95 34.97 35.10
CA SER A 136 41.46 35.34 33.74
C SER A 136 43.03 35.27 33.70
N ASP A 137 43.64 35.48 32.50
CA ASP A 137 45.05 35.87 32.12
C ASP A 137 46.08 34.75 31.76
N ASP A 138 46.99 34.81 30.76
CA ASP A 138 47.33 35.69 29.60
C ASP A 138 48.49 35.05 28.73
N SER A 139 48.70 35.54 27.49
CA SER A 139 49.94 35.63 26.65
C SER A 139 50.26 34.64 25.50
N GLY A 140 49.89 35.03 24.25
CA GLY A 140 50.72 35.28 23.05
C GLY A 140 51.53 34.19 22.30
N ASP A 141 51.19 33.93 21.02
CA ASP A 141 52.15 33.82 19.89
C ASP A 141 51.46 33.98 18.51
N ALA A 142 52.17 34.58 17.54
CA ALA A 142 51.65 34.93 16.22
C ALA A 142 52.14 33.96 15.14
N ALA A 143 51.26 33.07 14.65
CA ALA A 143 51.33 32.41 13.33
C ALA A 143 50.10 31.52 13.00
N SER A 144 48.98 31.60 13.72
CA SER A 144 47.74 30.86 13.44
C SER A 144 46.60 31.82 13.15
N CYS A 145 45.57 31.34 12.45
CA CYS A 145 44.34 32.12 12.28
C CYS A 145 43.72 32.41 13.65
N PRO A 146 43.28 33.66 13.92
CA PRO A 146 42.51 33.98 15.11
C PRO A 146 41.17 33.23 15.10
N ALA A 147 40.51 33.12 16.25
CA ALA A 147 39.20 32.48 16.37
C ALA A 147 38.18 33.09 15.40
N PRO A 148 37.17 32.32 14.93
CA PRO A 148 36.16 32.85 14.04
C PRO A 148 35.42 34.03 14.67
N TRP A 149 34.99 34.96 13.82
CA TRP A 149 34.19 36.11 14.26
C TRP A 149 32.83 35.65 14.76
N ASP A 150 32.42 36.14 15.92
CA ASP A 150 31.19 35.80 16.61
C ASP A 150 30.40 37.09 16.88
N SER A 151 29.15 37.12 16.45
CA SER A 151 28.31 38.32 16.52
C SER A 151 27.94 38.73 17.95
N GLY A 152 28.00 37.80 18.91
CA GLY A 152 27.77 38.04 20.34
C GLY A 152 29.02 38.46 21.12
N THR A 153 30.18 38.51 20.47
CA THR A 153 31.46 38.82 21.11
C THR A 153 31.82 40.30 20.96
N VAL A 154 32.24 40.91 22.07
CA VAL A 154 32.76 42.28 22.09
C VAL A 154 34.22 42.29 21.69
N TYR A 155 34.54 42.95 20.58
CA TYR A 155 35.90 43.17 20.08
C TYR A 155 36.34 44.61 20.33
N ARG A 156 37.60 44.80 20.77
CA ARG A 156 38.24 46.11 21.02
C ARG A 156 39.35 46.37 20.02
N GLU A 157 39.85 47.62 19.98
CA GLU A 157 40.95 48.02 19.11
C GLU A 157 42.15 47.06 19.24
N GLY A 158 42.50 46.40 18.12
CA GLY A 158 43.58 45.42 18.01
C GLY A 158 43.15 43.94 18.13
N ASP A 159 41.89 43.65 18.50
CA ASP A 159 41.37 42.27 18.55
C ASP A 159 41.18 41.72 17.14
N ARG A 160 41.40 40.42 16.95
CA ARG A 160 41.38 39.77 15.64
C ARG A 160 40.41 38.60 15.58
N ALA A 161 39.76 38.43 14.44
CA ALA A 161 38.86 37.32 14.17
C ALA A 161 38.98 36.84 12.73
N THR A 162 38.57 35.60 12.46
CA THR A 162 38.51 35.04 11.09
C THR A 162 37.05 35.03 10.61
N TYR A 163 36.80 35.57 9.42
CA TYR A 163 35.48 35.60 8.79
C TYR A 163 35.66 35.42 7.28
N ASP A 164 34.93 34.47 6.70
CA ASP A 164 35.01 34.07 5.29
C ASP A 164 36.46 33.77 4.82
N GLY A 165 37.14 32.89 5.56
CA GLY A 165 38.52 32.48 5.27
C GLY A 165 39.57 33.61 5.37
N THR A 166 39.16 34.81 5.80
CA THR A 166 39.97 36.02 5.83
C THR A 166 40.12 36.52 7.27
N ARG A 167 41.30 37.04 7.60
CA ARG A 167 41.58 37.56 8.94
C ARG A 167 41.25 39.05 9.00
N TRP A 168 40.62 39.47 10.08
CA TRP A 168 40.15 40.83 10.30
C TRP A 168 40.62 41.35 11.67
N GLU A 169 40.97 42.64 11.77
CA GLU A 169 41.36 43.33 13.02
C GLU A 169 40.43 44.50 13.33
N ALA A 170 39.84 44.51 14.52
CA ALA A 170 38.95 45.58 14.96
C ALA A 170 39.75 46.86 15.24
N GLN A 171 39.33 47.97 14.62
CA GLN A 171 39.97 49.27 14.71
C GLN A 171 39.49 50.07 15.93
N TRP A 172 38.35 49.72 16.50
CA TRP A 172 37.79 50.26 17.74
C TRP A 172 36.73 49.28 18.29
N TRP A 173 36.11 49.63 19.43
CA TRP A 173 35.07 48.80 20.07
C TRP A 173 33.91 48.48 19.12
N THR A 174 33.55 47.20 18.99
CA THR A 174 32.41 46.71 18.21
C THR A 174 31.85 45.40 18.80
N GLU A 175 30.56 45.14 18.57
CA GLU A 175 29.83 43.93 18.94
C GLU A 175 28.71 43.75 17.90
N GLY A 176 28.66 42.60 17.22
CA GLY A 176 27.66 42.31 16.19
C GLY A 176 27.86 42.94 14.81
N ASP A 177 28.84 43.84 14.60
CA ASP A 177 29.16 44.35 13.25
C ASP A 177 30.00 43.32 12.47
N GLU A 178 29.48 42.81 11.35
CA GLU A 178 30.13 41.79 10.52
C GLU A 178 31.39 42.32 9.78
N PRO A 179 32.54 41.63 9.84
CA PRO A 179 33.74 42.00 9.09
C PRO A 179 33.51 41.98 7.57
N GLY A 180 33.83 43.08 6.89
CA GLY A 180 33.69 43.19 5.43
C GLY A 180 32.35 43.74 4.92
N ALA A 181 31.30 43.77 5.75
CA ALA A 181 29.97 44.29 5.38
C ALA A 181 29.96 45.79 5.00
N SER A 182 30.97 46.58 5.38
CA SER A 182 31.11 48.00 5.01
C SER A 182 32.56 48.49 5.00
N GLN A 183 32.96 49.23 3.95
CA GLN A 183 34.32 49.83 3.82
C GLN A 183 34.64 50.93 4.85
N TRP A 184 33.65 51.39 5.64
CA TRP A 184 33.84 52.35 6.74
C TRP A 184 33.51 51.72 8.10
N GLY A 185 33.34 50.39 8.16
CA GLY A 185 33.05 49.62 9.36
C GLY A 185 34.24 49.47 10.30
N PRO A 186 34.05 48.81 11.46
CA PRO A 186 35.07 48.71 12.50
C PRO A 186 36.20 47.74 12.19
N TRP A 187 36.14 46.96 11.10
CA TRP A 187 37.08 45.89 10.77
C TRP A 187 38.04 46.27 9.64
N GLU A 188 39.35 46.06 9.84
CA GLU A 188 40.39 46.16 8.82
C GLU A 188 40.80 44.74 8.35
N GLU A 189 40.81 44.53 7.04
CA GLU A 189 41.18 43.25 6.42
C GLU A 189 42.71 43.03 6.47
N LEU A 190 43.14 41.87 6.97
CA LEU A 190 44.54 41.46 7.07
C LEU A 190 44.93 40.36 6.06
N GLY A 191 43.99 39.87 5.25
CA GLY A 191 44.17 38.87 4.19
C GLY A 191 43.85 37.42 4.59
N PRO A 192 43.83 36.49 3.60
CA PRO A 192 43.34 35.12 3.76
C PRO A 192 44.18 34.25 4.70
N CYS A 193 43.54 33.22 5.25
CA CYS A 193 44.16 32.08 5.92
C CYS A 193 44.66 31.09 4.85
N GLU A 194 45.97 30.85 4.74
CA GLU A 194 46.53 30.11 3.58
C GLU A 194 46.32 28.59 3.62
N GLY A 195 45.85 28.06 2.47
CA GLY A 195 45.91 26.64 2.07
C GLY A 195 45.07 26.29 0.83
N THR A 196 45.37 26.85 -0.34
CA THR A 196 44.63 26.67 -1.62
C THR A 196 45.25 25.63 -2.59
N ALA A 197 44.44 25.01 -3.48
CA ALA A 197 44.47 25.26 -4.94
C ALA A 197 43.79 24.17 -5.82
N ASP A 198 42.99 24.65 -6.78
CA ASP A 198 42.16 23.98 -7.82
C ASP A 198 42.91 23.48 -9.08
N GLY A 199 42.18 22.75 -9.96
CA GLY A 199 42.55 22.56 -11.38
C GLY A 199 41.54 21.78 -12.27
N ASP A 200 40.88 22.53 -13.17
CA ASP A 200 39.85 22.23 -14.21
C ASP A 200 40.33 21.46 -15.49
N GLY A 201 39.41 20.76 -16.20
CA GLY A 201 39.49 20.63 -17.69
C GLY A 201 38.82 19.44 -18.45
N SER A 202 37.51 19.53 -18.72
CA SER A 202 36.70 19.27 -19.97
C SER A 202 36.58 17.95 -20.81
N ASP A 203 35.30 17.59 -21.05
CA ASP A 203 34.49 17.23 -22.25
C ASP A 203 34.48 15.86 -23.02
N GLU A 204 33.27 15.26 -22.95
CA GLU A 204 32.40 14.51 -23.91
C GLU A 204 32.76 13.14 -24.53
N ALA A 205 31.96 12.10 -24.20
CA ALA A 205 30.93 11.52 -25.10
C ALA A 205 30.23 10.24 -24.54
N ASN A 206 28.93 10.37 -24.23
CA ASN A 206 27.82 9.43 -24.48
C ASN A 206 27.90 7.96 -24.02
N GLN A 207 27.47 7.70 -22.78
CA GLN A 207 26.73 6.49 -22.37
C GLN A 207 25.85 6.87 -21.15
N LEU A 208 24.55 6.57 -21.20
CA LEU A 208 23.62 6.71 -20.09
C LEU A 208 24.09 5.84 -18.92
N VAL A 209 24.72 6.49 -17.96
CA VAL A 209 24.93 6.03 -16.59
C VAL A 209 24.04 6.94 -15.77
N LEU A 210 23.10 6.36 -15.03
CA LEU A 210 22.36 7.07 -13.99
C LEU A 210 23.40 7.49 -12.95
N GLU A 211 23.56 8.80 -12.77
CA GLU A 211 24.42 9.36 -11.72
C GLU A 211 23.82 9.00 -10.36
N GLU A 212 24.67 8.47 -9.48
CA GLU A 212 24.42 8.41 -8.05
C GLU A 212 24.22 9.86 -7.56
N SER A 213 22.99 10.26 -7.24
CA SER A 213 22.77 11.37 -6.31
C SER A 213 23.15 10.86 -4.91
N GLY A 214 24.45 10.85 -4.65
CA GLY A 214 25.00 10.71 -3.33
C GLY A 214 24.85 12.02 -2.57
N ASP A 215 23.76 12.15 -1.81
CA ASP A 215 23.83 12.68 -0.45
C ASP A 215 22.56 12.28 0.33
N SER A 216 22.67 11.24 1.17
CA SER A 216 21.60 10.82 2.10
C SER A 216 21.72 11.47 3.48
N SER A 217 22.66 12.40 3.67
CA SER A 217 23.06 12.88 5.00
C SER A 217 22.04 13.79 5.70
N GLY A 218 21.15 14.46 4.95
CA GLY A 218 20.19 15.42 5.52
C GLY A 218 18.94 14.82 6.18
N ARG A 219 18.82 13.49 6.32
CA ARG A 219 17.54 12.87 6.68
C ARG A 219 17.33 12.58 8.17
N PHE A 220 18.42 12.46 8.93
CA PHE A 220 18.44 12.00 10.32
C PHE A 220 19.40 12.80 11.21
N ASP A 221 19.80 14.00 10.80
CA ASP A 221 20.89 14.80 11.40
C ASP A 221 20.62 15.35 12.81
N GLY A 222 19.42 15.14 13.38
CA GLY A 222 19.12 15.38 14.79
C GLY A 222 19.16 16.85 15.24
N GLU A 223 19.54 17.79 14.36
CA GLU A 223 19.52 19.23 14.59
C GLU A 223 18.51 19.98 13.68
N GLY A 224 17.99 19.33 12.63
CA GLY A 224 16.98 19.90 11.74
C GLY A 224 15.56 19.90 12.30
N THR A 225 14.75 20.90 11.95
CA THR A 225 13.32 20.98 12.31
C THR A 225 12.49 19.93 11.55
N ALA A 226 11.20 19.76 11.88
CA ALA A 226 10.36 18.84 11.12
C ALA A 226 10.24 19.28 9.64
N CYS A 227 10.35 18.33 8.71
CA CYS A 227 10.25 18.65 7.28
C CYS A 227 8.87 19.23 6.90
N ALA A 228 8.92 20.32 6.12
CA ALA A 228 7.80 20.95 5.44
C ALA A 228 7.23 20.00 4.36
N PRO A 229 6.04 20.27 3.76
CA PRO A 229 5.49 19.46 2.68
C PRO A 229 6.49 19.27 1.53
N ARG A 230 6.69 18.06 1.00
CA ARG A 230 7.71 17.80 -0.04
C ARG A 230 7.44 18.62 -1.30
N TRP A 231 8.49 19.19 -1.88
CA TRP A 231 8.44 19.79 -3.21
C TRP A 231 7.98 18.77 -4.26
N GLN A 232 7.05 19.16 -5.11
CA GLN A 232 6.40 18.29 -6.09
C GLN A 232 7.11 18.33 -7.45
N PRO A 233 7.70 17.21 -7.92
CA PRO A 233 8.24 17.13 -9.28
C PRO A 233 7.13 17.11 -10.36
N VAL A 234 7.51 17.57 -11.54
CA VAL A 234 6.65 18.22 -12.57
C VAL A 234 5.92 17.26 -13.51
N ASP A 235 5.34 16.17 -13.01
CA ASP A 235 4.52 15.29 -13.87
C ASP A 235 3.04 15.72 -13.95
N SER A 236 2.60 16.70 -13.14
CA SER A 236 1.20 17.17 -13.09
C SER A 236 0.96 18.64 -13.46
N HIS A 237 1.99 19.51 -13.48
CA HIS A 237 1.84 20.98 -13.61
C HIS A 237 0.82 21.65 -12.64
N ASP A 238 0.33 20.94 -11.62
CA ASP A 238 -0.79 21.40 -10.79
C ASP A 238 -0.34 22.23 -9.57
N ALA A 239 0.93 22.13 -9.18
CA ALA A 239 1.47 22.81 -8.01
C ALA A 239 2.21 24.10 -8.41
N ALA A 240 1.66 25.24 -8.01
CA ALA A 240 2.35 26.53 -8.11
C ALA A 240 2.58 27.08 -6.70
N TYR A 241 3.81 27.50 -6.46
CA TYR A 241 4.27 28.07 -5.20
C TYR A 241 4.42 29.57 -5.36
N THR A 242 4.04 30.31 -4.35
CA THR A 242 4.14 31.76 -4.29
C THR A 242 5.07 32.18 -3.17
N SER A 243 5.45 33.46 -3.17
CA SER A 243 6.34 34.02 -2.16
C SER A 243 5.86 33.68 -0.73
N GLY A 244 6.69 32.98 0.05
CA GLY A 244 6.40 32.55 1.41
C GLY A 244 5.96 31.09 1.57
N ASP A 245 5.72 30.36 0.48
CA ASP A 245 5.40 28.93 0.55
C ASP A 245 6.67 28.12 0.83
N VAL A 246 6.64 27.22 1.82
CA VAL A 246 7.79 26.40 2.24
C VAL A 246 7.57 24.93 1.87
N VAL A 247 8.58 24.31 1.26
CA VAL A 247 8.59 22.90 0.85
C VAL A 247 9.84 22.18 1.33
N SER A 248 9.81 20.85 1.51
CA SER A 248 11.02 20.07 1.78
C SER A 248 11.60 19.45 0.50
N HIS A 249 12.92 19.53 0.35
CA HIS A 249 13.69 18.91 -0.73
C HIS A 249 15.12 18.63 -0.23
N ASP A 250 15.62 17.41 -0.48
CA ASP A 250 16.97 16.97 -0.12
C ASP A 250 17.43 17.26 1.32
N GLY A 251 16.53 17.02 2.29
CA GLY A 251 16.84 17.16 3.72
C GLY A 251 16.83 18.60 4.24
N ALA A 252 16.32 19.55 3.46
CA ALA A 252 16.11 20.92 3.90
C ALA A 252 14.71 21.43 3.54
N ASN A 253 14.24 22.41 4.30
CA ASN A 253 13.07 23.21 4.01
C ASN A 253 13.48 24.40 3.14
N TRP A 254 12.72 24.69 2.09
CA TRP A 254 12.97 25.71 1.08
C TRP A 254 11.76 26.63 0.93
N GLU A 255 11.95 27.93 1.03
CA GLU A 255 10.90 28.95 0.87
C GLU A 255 10.95 29.54 -0.54
N ALA A 256 9.81 29.51 -1.24
CA ALA A 256 9.64 30.18 -2.50
C ALA A 256 9.74 31.70 -2.30
N GLN A 257 10.63 32.35 -3.02
CA GLN A 257 10.88 33.78 -2.97
C GLN A 257 9.89 34.56 -3.85
N TRP A 258 9.39 33.93 -4.91
CA TRP A 258 8.35 34.45 -5.79
C TRP A 258 7.60 33.30 -6.45
N TYR A 259 6.69 33.61 -7.38
CA TYR A 259 5.92 32.59 -8.08
C TYR A 259 6.85 31.61 -8.82
N THR A 260 6.73 30.33 -8.53
CA THR A 260 7.29 29.23 -9.32
C THR A 260 6.28 28.11 -9.49
N GLN A 261 6.49 27.29 -10.50
CA GLN A 261 5.64 26.15 -10.85
C GLN A 261 6.48 24.95 -11.31
N ASP A 262 7.65 25.20 -11.89
CA ASP A 262 8.48 24.16 -12.52
C ASP A 262 9.95 24.18 -12.03
N ASP A 263 10.31 25.09 -11.11
CA ASP A 263 11.69 25.21 -10.63
C ASP A 263 11.92 24.28 -9.42
N GLU A 264 13.04 23.57 -9.41
CA GLU A 264 13.44 22.65 -8.34
C GLU A 264 14.20 23.40 -7.22
N PRO A 265 13.86 23.19 -5.93
CA PRO A 265 14.60 23.74 -4.81
C PRO A 265 16.04 23.25 -4.82
N GLY A 266 16.98 24.12 -4.46
CA GLY A 266 18.42 23.85 -4.60
C GLY A 266 18.98 24.09 -6.00
N GLU A 267 18.17 24.02 -7.06
CA GLU A 267 18.62 24.20 -8.44
C GLU A 267 18.30 25.59 -9.02
N ALA A 268 17.25 26.24 -8.51
CA ALA A 268 16.77 27.51 -9.05
C ALA A 268 16.61 28.60 -7.98
N ASP A 269 16.99 29.82 -8.34
CA ASP A 269 17.05 31.01 -7.48
C ASP A 269 15.70 31.41 -6.84
N VAL A 270 14.59 30.82 -7.29
CA VAL A 270 13.29 31.07 -6.68
C VAL A 270 13.14 30.41 -5.32
N TRP A 271 13.99 29.45 -4.98
CA TRP A 271 13.98 28.76 -3.69
C TRP A 271 15.11 29.27 -2.81
N GLU A 272 14.77 29.66 -1.59
CA GLU A 272 15.74 29.95 -0.53
C GLU A 272 15.68 28.84 0.50
N GLU A 273 16.81 28.17 0.74
CA GLU A 273 16.91 27.21 1.84
C GLU A 273 16.67 27.94 3.17
N VAL A 274 15.72 27.45 3.95
CA VAL A 274 15.32 28.01 5.25
C VAL A 274 16.13 27.37 6.37
N GLU A 275 16.05 26.04 6.45
CA GLU A 275 16.67 25.24 7.50
C GLU A 275 16.77 23.78 7.09
N ALA A 276 17.79 23.08 7.59
CA ALA A 276 17.84 21.62 7.52
C ALA A 276 16.61 21.04 8.23
N CYS A 277 16.08 19.93 7.72
CA CYS A 277 14.91 19.27 8.28
C CYS A 277 15.14 17.77 8.47
N SER A 278 14.67 17.23 9.59
CA SER A 278 14.77 15.82 9.92
C SER A 278 13.40 15.13 9.81
N ILE A 279 13.40 13.86 9.38
CA ILE A 279 12.16 13.06 9.39
C ILE A 279 11.96 12.49 10.79
N VAL A 280 11.13 13.19 11.55
CA VAL A 280 10.61 12.71 12.83
C VAL A 280 9.31 11.96 12.57
N ALA A 281 9.09 10.83 13.25
CA ALA A 281 7.77 10.23 13.32
C ALA A 281 6.83 11.24 13.99
N GLY A 282 5.92 11.83 13.22
CA GLY A 282 4.89 12.71 13.77
C GLY A 282 3.84 11.91 14.53
N ASP A 283 3.28 12.52 15.58
CA ASP A 283 2.09 12.05 16.27
C ASP A 283 0.86 12.66 15.60
N ASP A 284 0.24 11.88 14.74
CA ASP A 284 -0.95 12.25 13.98
C ASP A 284 -2.26 11.88 14.69
N GLY A 285 -2.18 11.45 15.96
CA GLY A 285 -3.32 11.00 16.74
C GLY A 285 -3.95 9.70 16.23
N HIS A 286 -3.25 8.95 15.38
CA HIS A 286 -3.66 7.62 14.92
C HIS A 286 -2.78 6.52 15.53
N GLY A 287 -3.43 5.46 16.03
CA GLY A 287 -2.80 4.40 16.82
C GLY A 287 -2.64 4.82 18.28
N SER A 288 -2.15 3.92 19.13
CA SER A 288 -1.78 4.29 20.50
C SER A 288 -0.63 5.30 20.47
N ALA A 289 -0.78 6.43 21.18
CA ALA A 289 0.31 7.37 21.41
C ALA A 289 1.41 6.78 22.32
N ASP A 290 1.08 5.73 23.09
CA ASP A 290 1.99 4.94 23.92
C ASP A 290 2.07 3.52 23.31
N VAL A 291 3.00 3.29 22.40
CA VAL A 291 3.40 1.92 21.99
C VAL A 291 4.52 1.43 22.91
N ASP A 292 4.54 0.14 23.21
CA ASP A 292 5.56 -0.46 24.08
C ASP A 292 6.94 -0.47 23.39
N LEU A 293 6.96 -0.69 22.07
CA LEU A 293 8.17 -0.74 21.27
C LEU A 293 7.94 -0.12 19.88
N GLU A 294 8.85 0.75 19.44
CA GLU A 294 8.81 1.35 18.11
C GLU A 294 10.15 1.23 17.39
N LEU A 295 10.11 0.75 16.14
CA LEU A 295 11.23 0.81 15.20
C LEU A 295 10.92 1.79 14.07
N THR A 296 11.57 2.95 14.10
CA THR A 296 11.50 3.93 13.00
C THR A 296 12.67 3.74 12.06
N THR A 297 12.42 3.44 10.80
CA THR A 297 13.50 3.19 9.82
C THR A 297 13.12 3.47 8.38
N THR A 298 14.10 3.68 7.50
CA THR A 298 13.87 3.84 6.05
C THR A 298 13.57 2.54 5.34
N TRP A 299 14.00 1.40 5.87
CA TRP A 299 13.68 0.06 5.38
C TRP A 299 14.09 -1.01 6.40
N LEU A 300 13.38 -2.13 6.40
CA LEU A 300 13.67 -3.31 7.20
C LEU A 300 13.64 -4.54 6.29
N LEU A 301 14.77 -5.22 6.15
CA LEU A 301 14.97 -6.27 5.16
C LEU A 301 15.52 -7.56 5.78
N ALA A 302 14.81 -8.68 5.65
CA ALA A 302 15.34 -10.02 5.88
C ALA A 302 15.99 -10.55 4.60
N GLU A 303 17.32 -10.76 4.60
CA GLU A 303 18.07 -11.22 3.43
C GLU A 303 18.77 -12.56 3.70
N GLY A 304 18.51 -13.55 2.85
CA GLY A 304 19.14 -14.87 2.92
C GLY A 304 18.28 -15.94 3.61
N SER A 305 18.42 -17.20 3.19
CA SER A 305 17.60 -18.34 3.63
C SER A 305 17.54 -18.67 5.13
N ASN A 306 18.43 -18.11 5.95
CA ASN A 306 18.43 -18.28 7.42
C ASN A 306 17.98 -17.00 8.14
N SER A 307 17.61 -15.96 7.40
CA SER A 307 17.19 -14.69 7.99
C SER A 307 15.74 -14.71 8.42
N LEU A 308 15.47 -14.05 9.54
CA LEU A 308 14.14 -13.96 10.12
C LEU A 308 13.91 -12.62 10.81
N ILE A 309 12.83 -11.94 10.44
CA ILE A 309 12.22 -10.89 11.27
C ILE A 309 11.03 -11.50 11.99
N ARG A 310 11.00 -11.39 13.33
CA ARG A 310 9.96 -11.98 14.17
C ARG A 310 9.30 -10.98 15.11
N ILE A 311 7.98 -10.95 15.12
CA ILE A 311 7.13 -10.28 16.13
C ILE A 311 6.11 -11.29 16.64
N GLY A 312 6.35 -11.86 17.82
CA GLY A 312 5.55 -12.99 18.31
C GLY A 312 5.72 -14.25 17.47
N SER A 313 4.95 -15.28 17.79
CA SER A 313 4.91 -16.54 17.05
C SER A 313 3.49 -17.10 16.99
N ALA A 314 3.26 -18.11 16.15
CA ALA A 314 1.95 -18.76 16.06
C ALA A 314 1.49 -19.33 17.42
N ASP A 315 2.41 -19.88 18.22
CA ASP A 315 2.10 -20.49 19.52
C ASP A 315 2.08 -19.46 20.67
N GLU A 316 2.87 -18.39 20.55
CA GLU A 316 3.01 -17.31 21.54
C GLU A 316 2.90 -15.97 20.79
N PRO A 317 1.67 -15.47 20.53
CA PRO A 317 1.48 -14.20 19.83
C PRO A 317 2.03 -13.03 20.67
N TYR A 318 2.36 -11.94 19.99
CA TYR A 318 2.78 -10.69 20.60
C TYR A 318 1.59 -10.06 21.34
N GLU A 319 1.68 -9.95 22.66
CA GLU A 319 0.58 -9.49 23.54
C GLU A 319 0.57 -7.97 23.77
N HIS A 320 1.65 -7.30 23.38
CA HIS A 320 1.91 -5.87 23.62
C HIS A 320 1.65 -5.02 22.36
N ASP A 321 1.82 -3.70 22.47
CA ASP A 321 1.67 -2.79 21.33
C ASP A 321 3.04 -2.47 20.71
N VAL A 322 3.22 -2.79 19.42
CA VAL A 322 4.48 -2.54 18.69
C VAL A 322 4.22 -1.86 17.35
N ARG A 323 5.10 -0.93 17.00
CA ARG A 323 5.03 -0.16 15.76
C ARG A 323 6.33 -0.24 14.95
N ILE A 324 6.19 -0.45 13.65
CA ILE A 324 7.24 -0.19 12.66
C ILE A 324 6.82 1.03 11.85
N THR A 325 7.54 2.13 12.01
CA THR A 325 7.31 3.36 11.24
C THR A 325 8.32 3.45 10.10
N LEU A 326 7.83 3.27 8.87
CA LEU A 326 8.61 3.41 7.66
C LEU A 326 8.64 4.88 7.24
N VAL A 327 9.83 5.48 7.32
CA VAL A 327 10.07 6.87 6.94
C VAL A 327 10.71 6.92 5.57
N GLY A 328 10.35 7.86 4.71
CA GLY A 328 10.84 7.80 3.33
C GLY A 328 10.27 8.85 2.42
N LEU A 329 11.11 9.51 1.63
CA LEU A 329 10.65 10.31 0.48
C LEU A 329 11.48 10.08 -0.81
N GLY A 330 12.54 9.26 -0.77
CA GLY A 330 13.41 9.03 -1.92
C GLY A 330 12.96 7.84 -2.77
N HIS A 331 13.07 7.95 -4.09
CA HIS A 331 12.71 6.91 -5.08
C HIS A 331 13.86 5.96 -5.43
N GLY A 332 14.83 5.82 -4.54
CA GLY A 332 15.95 4.91 -4.71
C GLY A 332 15.53 3.44 -4.70
N ASN A 333 16.52 2.56 -4.75
CA ASN A 333 16.29 1.13 -4.69
C ASN A 333 17.33 0.46 -3.80
N VAL A 334 16.89 -0.31 -2.81
CA VAL A 334 17.78 -0.98 -1.84
C VAL A 334 18.32 -2.32 -2.36
N ARG A 335 17.51 -3.08 -3.11
CA ARG A 335 17.87 -4.38 -3.72
C ARG A 335 17.13 -4.63 -5.03
N GLY A 336 17.68 -5.53 -5.84
CA GLY A 336 17.12 -5.92 -7.14
C GLY A 336 17.40 -4.90 -8.24
N GLU A 337 17.02 -5.26 -9.46
CA GLU A 337 17.07 -4.40 -10.65
C GLU A 337 15.79 -4.65 -11.46
N ASP A 338 15.40 -3.68 -12.29
CA ASP A 338 14.23 -3.76 -13.18
C ASP A 338 12.96 -4.23 -12.43
N ASP A 339 12.29 -5.27 -12.94
CA ASP A 339 11.05 -5.81 -12.39
C ASP A 339 11.23 -6.38 -10.97
N MET A 340 12.45 -6.75 -10.57
CA MET A 340 12.74 -7.27 -9.23
C MET A 340 13.14 -6.17 -8.22
N ALA A 341 13.13 -4.90 -8.62
CA ALA A 341 13.51 -3.80 -7.73
C ALA A 341 12.50 -3.64 -6.57
N ILE A 342 12.99 -3.63 -5.33
CA ILE A 342 12.14 -3.57 -4.13
C ILE A 342 11.89 -2.16 -3.59
N GLY A 343 12.63 -1.16 -4.08
CA GLY A 343 12.45 0.25 -3.76
C GLY A 343 13.03 0.65 -2.40
N THR A 344 12.35 1.58 -1.74
CA THR A 344 12.67 2.18 -0.43
C THR A 344 11.38 2.27 0.41
N LYS A 345 11.50 2.58 1.71
CA LYS A 345 10.37 2.74 2.63
C LYS A 345 9.56 1.45 2.77
N PHE A 346 10.24 0.35 3.09
CA PHE A 346 9.62 -0.98 3.10
C PHE A 346 9.95 -1.88 4.28
N LEU A 347 9.05 -2.83 4.54
CA LEU A 347 9.32 -4.11 5.20
C LEU A 347 9.42 -5.20 4.12
N GLY A 348 10.45 -6.02 4.11
CA GLY A 348 10.60 -6.98 3.01
C GLY A 348 11.53 -8.15 3.25
N THR A 349 11.53 -9.04 2.25
CA THR A 349 12.42 -10.20 2.16
C THR A 349 13.24 -10.14 0.88
N TRP A 350 14.39 -10.82 0.88
CA TRP A 350 15.20 -11.08 -0.29
C TRP A 350 15.98 -12.40 -0.14
N ASP A 351 16.23 -13.11 -1.25
CA ASP A 351 17.08 -14.32 -1.32
C ASP A 351 16.74 -15.39 -0.25
N GLY A 352 15.44 -15.67 -0.06
CA GLY A 352 14.94 -16.67 0.87
C GLY A 352 14.71 -16.17 2.31
N GLY A 353 14.79 -14.87 2.56
CA GLY A 353 14.47 -14.31 3.88
C GLY A 353 13.03 -14.58 4.33
N SER A 354 12.80 -14.59 5.64
CA SER A 354 11.51 -14.95 6.22
C SER A 354 10.97 -13.87 7.17
N ILE A 355 9.64 -13.77 7.25
CA ILE A 355 8.92 -12.88 8.17
C ILE A 355 7.88 -13.70 8.93
N GLU A 356 7.90 -13.59 10.26
CA GLU A 356 6.88 -14.12 11.16
C GLU A 356 6.33 -12.98 12.03
N ILE A 357 5.06 -12.63 11.84
CA ILE A 357 4.35 -11.63 12.63
C ILE A 357 3.05 -12.28 13.10
N HIS A 358 2.85 -12.28 14.42
CA HIS A 358 1.73 -12.91 15.09
C HIS A 358 1.25 -12.02 16.22
N GLY A 359 0.38 -11.04 15.96
CA GLY A 359 -0.22 -10.19 16.98
C GLY A 359 -1.38 -10.85 17.72
N ALA A 360 -1.54 -10.59 19.01
CA ALA A 360 -2.65 -11.08 19.82
C ALA A 360 -4.03 -10.60 19.33
N SER A 361 -4.08 -9.46 18.62
CA SER A 361 -5.29 -8.95 17.96
C SER A 361 -5.83 -9.87 16.86
N ARG A 362 -5.14 -10.97 16.52
CA ARG A 362 -5.67 -12.05 15.67
C ARG A 362 -6.88 -12.76 16.28
N GLU A 363 -7.03 -12.73 17.61
CA GLU A 363 -8.16 -13.35 18.29
C GLU A 363 -9.40 -12.43 18.31
N LYS A 364 -9.21 -11.13 18.01
CA LYS A 364 -10.32 -10.18 17.91
C LYS A 364 -11.21 -10.52 16.72
N THR A 365 -12.49 -10.19 16.83
CA THR A 365 -13.44 -10.30 15.72
C THR A 365 -13.01 -9.38 14.58
N ASP A 366 -12.58 -9.93 13.44
CA ASP A 366 -12.07 -9.13 12.32
C ASP A 366 -13.13 -8.22 11.73
N TRP A 367 -14.32 -8.76 11.50
CA TRP A 367 -15.47 -8.02 11.01
C TRP A 367 -16.77 -8.78 11.31
N THR A 368 -17.88 -8.05 11.27
CA THR A 368 -19.24 -8.60 11.38
C THR A 368 -20.17 -7.70 10.56
N GLN A 369 -21.48 -7.82 10.73
CA GLN A 369 -22.48 -6.95 10.10
C GLN A 369 -23.37 -6.31 11.16
N LEU A 370 -24.11 -5.28 10.77
CA LEU A 370 -25.19 -4.75 11.61
C LEU A 370 -26.30 -5.80 11.84
N ASP A 371 -27.04 -5.68 12.94
CA ASP A 371 -28.29 -6.43 13.24
C ASP A 371 -29.51 -5.50 13.40
N ALA A 372 -29.26 -4.18 13.34
CA ALA A 372 -30.29 -3.17 13.22
C ALA A 372 -29.80 -2.00 12.37
N SER A 373 -30.70 -1.41 11.57
CA SER A 373 -30.38 -0.17 10.85
C SER A 373 -29.98 0.93 11.83
N ALA A 374 -28.91 1.65 11.48
CA ALA A 374 -28.46 2.85 12.17
C ALA A 374 -28.67 4.05 11.24
N ASP A 375 -29.45 5.03 11.68
CA ASP A 375 -29.69 6.26 10.91
C ASP A 375 -28.55 7.25 11.14
N ALA A 376 -28.32 8.16 10.19
CA ALA A 376 -27.42 9.30 10.37
C ALA A 376 -27.75 10.06 11.67
N GLY A 377 -26.72 10.39 12.45
CA GLY A 377 -26.81 10.96 13.78
C GLY A 377 -26.84 9.93 14.91
N ALA A 378 -26.83 8.62 14.63
CA ALA A 378 -26.71 7.60 15.67
C ALA A 378 -25.29 7.51 16.21
N GLU A 379 -25.16 7.47 17.54
CA GLU A 379 -23.90 7.29 18.29
C GLU A 379 -23.71 5.84 18.77
N THR A 380 -24.65 4.94 18.44
CA THR A 380 -24.58 3.53 18.85
C THR A 380 -25.11 2.66 17.72
N ILE A 381 -24.32 1.65 17.37
CA ILE A 381 -24.67 0.62 16.40
C ILE A 381 -24.93 -0.72 17.09
N THR A 382 -25.75 -1.56 16.48
CA THR A 382 -26.02 -2.92 16.96
C THR A 382 -25.51 -3.91 15.92
N LEU A 383 -24.60 -4.79 16.34
CA LEU A 383 -23.93 -5.79 15.52
C LEU A 383 -24.64 -7.15 15.59
N ALA A 384 -24.41 -7.98 14.59
CA ALA A 384 -24.90 -9.36 14.50
C ALA A 384 -24.25 -10.25 15.56
N ASP A 385 -22.95 -10.09 15.72
CA ASP A 385 -22.13 -10.85 16.66
C ASP A 385 -21.67 -9.96 17.81
N ALA A 386 -21.45 -10.59 18.98
CA ALA A 386 -20.77 -9.90 20.06
C ALA A 386 -19.29 -9.78 19.70
N VAL A 387 -18.73 -8.60 19.90
CA VAL A 387 -17.34 -8.30 19.58
C VAL A 387 -16.52 -8.07 20.84
N ASP A 388 -15.21 -8.27 20.72
CA ASP A 388 -14.18 -8.09 21.73
C ASP A 388 -13.31 -6.86 21.46
N TRP A 389 -13.85 -5.91 20.69
CA TRP A 389 -13.25 -4.59 20.48
C TRP A 389 -13.28 -3.77 21.77
N GLU A 390 -12.38 -2.80 21.83
CA GLU A 390 -12.09 -1.99 23.01
C GLU A 390 -12.21 -0.50 22.70
N ALA A 391 -12.33 0.33 23.74
CA ALA A 391 -12.35 1.78 23.57
C ALA A 391 -11.03 2.24 22.95
N GLY A 392 -11.11 3.02 21.86
CA GLY A 392 -9.95 3.47 21.07
C GLY A 392 -9.76 2.69 19.77
N ASP A 393 -10.32 1.48 19.64
CA ASP A 393 -10.24 0.70 18.39
C ASP A 393 -10.91 1.47 17.25
N GLN A 394 -10.24 1.51 16.10
CA GLN A 394 -10.77 2.07 14.85
C GLN A 394 -11.58 1.00 14.10
N ILE A 395 -12.75 1.39 13.60
CA ILE A 395 -13.61 0.54 12.78
C ILE A 395 -13.98 1.22 11.47
N ALA A 396 -14.16 0.43 10.42
CA ALA A 396 -14.77 0.84 9.17
C ALA A 396 -16.20 0.28 9.08
N ILE A 397 -17.14 1.11 8.63
CA ILE A 397 -18.54 0.76 8.41
C ILE A 397 -18.81 0.88 6.92
N ALA A 398 -19.21 -0.23 6.31
CA ALA A 398 -19.45 -0.32 4.88
C ALA A 398 -20.65 0.52 4.43
N PRO A 399 -20.64 1.03 3.19
CA PRO A 399 -21.79 1.72 2.64
C PRO A 399 -22.94 0.74 2.46
N SER A 400 -24.13 1.11 2.91
CA SER A 400 -25.34 0.31 2.66
C SER A 400 -26.20 0.85 1.53
N GLY A 401 -25.88 2.04 0.98
CA GLY A 401 -26.55 2.70 -0.13
C GLY A 401 -25.88 2.43 -1.49
N SER A 402 -26.27 3.13 -2.54
CA SER A 402 -25.61 3.03 -3.86
C SER A 402 -24.38 3.93 -4.00
N ASP A 403 -24.09 4.75 -2.99
CA ASP A 403 -22.93 5.64 -2.99
C ASP A 403 -21.81 5.01 -2.14
N PRO A 404 -20.71 4.52 -2.75
CA PRO A 404 -19.61 3.92 -2.02
C PRO A 404 -18.99 4.85 -0.98
N TRP A 405 -19.04 6.17 -1.23
CA TRP A 405 -18.46 7.19 -0.34
C TRP A 405 -19.21 7.36 0.98
N GLN A 406 -20.31 6.64 1.16
CA GLN A 406 -21.00 6.55 2.45
C GLN A 406 -20.33 5.55 3.40
N ALA A 407 -19.20 4.95 3.02
CA ALA A 407 -18.35 4.24 3.95
C ALA A 407 -17.83 5.22 5.02
N GLU A 408 -17.76 4.79 6.28
CA GLU A 408 -17.39 5.66 7.39
C GLU A 408 -16.38 4.99 8.30
N ARG A 409 -15.43 5.77 8.83
CA ARG A 409 -14.52 5.33 9.91
C ARG A 409 -14.98 5.93 11.23
N ARG A 410 -14.92 5.16 12.31
CA ARG A 410 -15.23 5.63 13.67
C ARG A 410 -14.27 5.05 14.70
N THR A 411 -14.14 5.74 15.82
CA THR A 411 -13.47 5.21 17.01
C THR A 411 -14.52 4.59 17.93
N VAL A 412 -14.22 3.41 18.45
CA VAL A 412 -15.04 2.78 19.48
C VAL A 412 -14.88 3.56 20.78
N GLU A 413 -15.97 4.08 21.35
CA GLU A 413 -15.98 4.64 22.71
C GLU A 413 -16.18 3.54 23.76
N SER A 414 -17.07 2.59 23.49
CA SER A 414 -17.27 1.41 24.37
C SER A 414 -18.04 0.28 23.69
N VAL A 415 -17.86 -0.95 24.19
CA VAL A 415 -18.57 -2.15 23.74
C VAL A 415 -19.34 -2.78 24.89
N ASN A 416 -20.57 -3.23 24.60
CA ASN A 416 -21.38 -4.03 25.51
C ASN A 416 -22.09 -5.16 24.72
N GLY A 417 -21.40 -6.28 24.56
CA GLY A 417 -21.88 -7.41 23.77
C GLY A 417 -21.95 -7.02 22.29
N THR A 418 -23.17 -6.91 21.75
CA THR A 418 -23.41 -6.53 20.35
C THR A 418 -23.61 -5.02 20.15
N GLN A 419 -23.64 -4.22 21.21
CA GLN A 419 -23.78 -2.76 21.10
C GLN A 419 -22.41 -2.09 21.19
N VAL A 420 -22.11 -1.27 20.18
CA VAL A 420 -20.89 -0.45 20.11
C VAL A 420 -21.31 1.01 20.14
N THR A 421 -20.79 1.76 21.11
CA THR A 421 -20.92 3.23 21.16
C THR A 421 -19.72 3.85 20.46
N LEU A 422 -19.98 4.85 19.62
CA LEU A 422 -19.01 5.53 18.77
C LEU A 422 -18.59 6.85 19.42
N ASP A 423 -17.36 7.28 19.17
CA ASP A 423 -16.84 8.59 19.58
C ASP A 423 -17.61 9.76 18.96
N GLU A 424 -18.03 9.59 17.71
CA GLU A 424 -18.79 10.57 16.94
C GLU A 424 -20.01 9.92 16.26
N PRO A 425 -21.14 10.65 16.13
CA PRO A 425 -22.33 10.13 15.46
C PRO A 425 -22.08 9.82 13.98
N LEU A 426 -22.80 8.85 13.43
CA LEU A 426 -22.78 8.52 12.01
C LEU A 426 -23.22 9.69 11.13
N GLU A 427 -22.60 9.88 9.97
CA GLU A 427 -23.00 10.89 8.98
C GLU A 427 -24.02 10.34 7.98
N HIS A 428 -24.04 9.02 7.80
CA HIS A 428 -24.89 8.34 6.83
C HIS A 428 -25.76 7.25 7.45
N ASP A 429 -26.80 6.87 6.71
CA ASP A 429 -27.69 5.77 7.09
C ASP A 429 -27.04 4.43 6.71
N HIS A 430 -27.05 3.49 7.65
CA HIS A 430 -26.52 2.13 7.48
C HIS A 430 -27.61 1.10 7.70
N TYR A 431 -27.85 0.27 6.68
CA TYR A 431 -28.88 -0.76 6.72
C TYR A 431 -28.42 -1.97 7.52
N GLY A 432 -29.31 -2.54 8.33
CA GLY A 432 -28.98 -3.62 9.27
C GLY A 432 -30.11 -4.63 9.41
N ALA A 433 -30.80 -4.95 8.31
CA ALA A 433 -31.80 -6.02 8.32
C ALA A 433 -31.65 -6.97 7.12
N VAL A 434 -32.07 -8.22 7.31
CA VAL A 434 -32.20 -9.22 6.24
C VAL A 434 -33.61 -9.18 5.67
N GLU A 435 -33.74 -9.23 4.35
CA GLU A 435 -35.02 -9.38 3.66
C GLU A 435 -35.21 -10.82 3.14
N THR A 436 -36.46 -11.23 2.88
CA THR A 436 -36.74 -12.53 2.26
C THR A 436 -37.62 -12.36 1.04
N HIS A 437 -37.14 -12.83 -0.12
CA HIS A 437 -37.78 -12.71 -1.42
C HIS A 437 -37.82 -14.08 -2.10
N ALA A 438 -39.01 -14.48 -2.58
CA ALA A 438 -39.23 -15.81 -3.17
C ALA A 438 -38.80 -17.02 -2.30
N GLY A 439 -38.62 -16.82 -0.99
CA GLY A 439 -38.14 -17.86 -0.06
C GLY A 439 -36.62 -17.90 0.12
N THR A 440 -35.89 -17.00 -0.54
CA THR A 440 -34.44 -16.81 -0.40
C THR A 440 -34.16 -15.54 0.40
N GLU A 441 -33.14 -15.58 1.26
CA GLU A 441 -32.71 -14.43 2.05
C GLU A 441 -31.85 -13.50 1.20
N LEU A 442 -32.08 -12.20 1.35
CA LEU A 442 -31.28 -11.11 0.80
C LEU A 442 -30.72 -10.36 2.00
N ASP A 443 -29.48 -10.69 2.37
CA ASP A 443 -28.75 -9.97 3.41
C ASP A 443 -28.13 -8.70 2.80
N MET A 444 -28.52 -7.54 3.32
CA MET A 444 -27.99 -6.23 2.90
C MET A 444 -27.42 -5.45 4.09
N ARG A 445 -27.11 -6.16 5.18
CA ARG A 445 -26.61 -5.55 6.42
C ARG A 445 -25.21 -5.02 6.16
N ALA A 446 -24.98 -3.76 6.50
CA ALA A 446 -23.68 -3.14 6.37
C ALA A 446 -22.65 -3.91 7.22
N GLU A 447 -21.52 -4.22 6.59
CA GLU A 447 -20.35 -4.79 7.23
C GLU A 447 -19.69 -3.75 8.14
N VAL A 448 -19.12 -4.21 9.24
CA VAL A 448 -18.33 -3.41 10.17
C VAL A 448 -17.03 -4.17 10.44
N GLY A 449 -15.92 -3.62 10.00
CA GLY A 449 -14.58 -4.23 10.11
C GLY A 449 -13.68 -3.51 11.11
N LEU A 450 -12.95 -4.27 11.90
CA LEU A 450 -11.91 -3.79 12.81
C LEU A 450 -10.65 -3.41 12.01
N LEU A 451 -10.19 -2.17 12.21
CA LEU A 451 -8.95 -1.67 11.62
C LEU A 451 -7.79 -1.78 12.60
N THR A 452 -8.01 -1.52 13.89
CA THR A 452 -6.91 -1.50 14.85
C THR A 452 -6.35 -2.89 15.14
N ARG A 453 -5.02 -3.02 15.13
CA ARG A 453 -4.29 -4.20 15.60
C ARG A 453 -3.13 -3.80 16.52
N ASN A 454 -2.59 -4.74 17.29
CA ASN A 454 -1.54 -4.46 18.27
C ASN A 454 -0.12 -4.47 17.65
N VAL A 455 0.02 -5.01 16.44
CA VAL A 455 1.23 -4.85 15.62
C VAL A 455 0.89 -3.89 14.50
N GLU A 456 1.58 -2.76 14.42
CA GLU A 456 1.34 -1.73 13.40
C GLU A 456 2.56 -1.59 12.46
N LEU A 457 2.31 -1.64 11.15
CA LEU A 457 3.25 -1.23 10.11
C LEU A 457 2.69 0.02 9.43
N ARG A 458 3.40 1.15 9.52
CA ARG A 458 2.89 2.42 9.00
C ARG A 458 3.87 3.21 8.15
N GLY A 459 3.34 3.96 7.20
CA GLY A 459 4.03 5.11 6.62
C GLY A 459 3.98 6.33 7.55
N ASP A 460 5.01 7.16 7.53
CA ASP A 460 5.04 8.44 8.25
C ASP A 460 4.00 9.47 7.74
N GLU A 461 3.84 10.58 8.46
CA GLU A 461 2.93 11.67 8.06
C GLU A 461 3.28 12.31 6.70
N LEU A 462 4.55 12.22 6.30
CA LEU A 462 5.02 12.73 5.01
C LEU A 462 4.62 11.82 3.84
N SER A 463 3.95 10.69 4.13
CA SER A 463 3.39 9.80 3.09
C SER A 463 2.33 10.49 2.23
N TYR A 464 1.67 11.55 2.72
CA TYR A 464 0.76 12.34 1.89
C TYR A 464 1.52 13.23 0.91
N ARG A 465 1.24 13.06 -0.38
CA ARG A 465 1.75 13.96 -1.41
C ARG A 465 1.13 15.37 -1.28
N ASP A 466 -0.13 15.46 -0.84
CA ASP A 466 -0.79 16.71 -0.46
C ASP A 466 -1.21 16.66 1.02
N ARG A 467 -0.44 17.30 1.90
CA ARG A 467 -0.70 17.31 3.35
C ARG A 467 -1.97 18.05 3.75
N ASN A 468 -2.55 18.89 2.88
CA ASN A 468 -3.84 19.54 3.16
C ASN A 468 -5.02 18.59 2.95
N GLN A 469 -4.77 17.43 2.34
CA GLN A 469 -5.72 16.37 2.09
C GLN A 469 -5.45 15.28 3.14
N GLY A 470 -6.25 15.28 4.20
CA GLY A 470 -6.15 14.27 5.27
C GLY A 470 -6.51 12.85 4.80
N VAL A 471 -6.60 11.93 5.76
CA VAL A 471 -7.03 10.54 5.57
C VAL A 471 -8.31 10.37 4.74
N ASP A 472 -9.19 11.39 4.69
CA ASP A 472 -10.47 11.34 3.98
C ASP A 472 -10.42 11.86 2.53
N SER A 473 -9.23 11.97 1.93
CA SER A 473 -9.13 12.44 0.55
C SER A 473 -9.55 11.39 -0.47
N GLU A 474 -10.50 11.80 -1.34
CA GLU A 474 -11.11 10.99 -2.39
C GLU A 474 -10.08 10.31 -3.30
N TYR A 475 -8.92 10.94 -3.56
CA TYR A 475 -7.85 10.37 -4.39
C TYR A 475 -6.47 10.94 -4.05
N ALA A 476 -6.16 11.21 -2.77
CA ALA A 476 -4.84 11.72 -2.44
C ALA A 476 -3.77 10.70 -2.88
N PRO A 477 -2.89 11.05 -3.84
CA PRO A 477 -1.73 10.24 -4.10
C PRO A 477 -0.81 10.30 -2.88
N GLY A 478 -0.02 9.24 -2.67
CA GLY A 478 0.89 9.18 -1.54
C GLY A 478 2.11 8.32 -1.82
N PHE A 479 3.14 8.57 -1.02
CA PHE A 479 4.36 7.80 -0.95
C PHE A 479 4.41 7.14 0.43
N GLY A 480 3.55 6.16 0.63
CA GLY A 480 3.45 5.38 1.86
C GLY A 480 4.58 4.38 2.05
N GLY A 481 4.61 3.75 3.22
CA GLY A 481 5.41 2.53 3.39
C GLY A 481 4.89 1.40 2.52
N HIS A 482 5.67 0.35 2.29
CA HIS A 482 5.15 -0.83 1.57
C HIS A 482 5.74 -2.14 2.11
N GLY A 483 5.03 -3.22 1.89
CA GLY A 483 5.51 -4.57 2.16
C GLY A 483 5.93 -5.21 0.84
N ILE A 484 7.12 -5.79 0.75
CA ILE A 484 7.55 -6.53 -0.45
C ILE A 484 8.34 -7.77 -0.06
N PHE A 485 7.71 -8.91 -0.25
CA PHE A 485 8.29 -10.22 0.05
C PHE A 485 8.81 -10.80 -1.26
N ALA A 486 10.02 -10.37 -1.65
CA ALA A 486 10.68 -10.81 -2.87
C ALA A 486 11.49 -12.09 -2.61
N ASP A 487 11.26 -13.13 -3.42
CA ASP A 487 11.84 -14.47 -3.26
C ASP A 487 11.86 -14.96 -1.78
N PRO A 488 10.71 -14.94 -1.06
CA PRO A 488 10.66 -15.25 0.36
C PRO A 488 10.86 -16.74 0.63
N GLY A 489 11.51 -17.05 1.76
CA GLY A 489 11.55 -18.40 2.31
C GLY A 489 10.21 -18.80 2.94
N ARG A 490 9.65 -17.92 3.79
CA ARG A 490 8.33 -18.07 4.41
C ARG A 490 7.82 -16.73 4.92
N VAL A 491 6.53 -16.44 4.70
CA VAL A 491 5.88 -15.24 5.23
C VAL A 491 4.60 -15.63 5.94
N ARG A 492 4.51 -15.29 7.21
CA ARG A 492 3.35 -15.55 8.06
C ARG A 492 3.03 -14.29 8.82
N ILE A 493 1.96 -13.61 8.43
CA ILE A 493 1.55 -12.35 9.01
C ILE A 493 0.10 -12.47 9.46
N GLU A 494 -0.12 -12.34 10.76
CA GLU A 494 -1.44 -12.27 11.36
C GLU A 494 -1.52 -11.28 12.52
N GLY A 495 -2.66 -10.59 12.65
CA GLY A 495 -2.84 -9.54 13.65
C GLY A 495 -2.03 -8.28 13.38
N LEU A 496 -1.71 -7.97 12.11
CA LEU A 496 -1.01 -6.75 11.69
C LEU A 496 -1.99 -5.68 11.19
N GLU A 497 -1.78 -4.44 11.58
CA GLU A 497 -2.39 -3.25 11.01
C GLU A 497 -1.40 -2.57 10.04
N GLY A 498 -1.82 -2.42 8.78
CA GLY A 498 -1.09 -1.68 7.76
C GLY A 498 -1.74 -0.33 7.50
N PHE A 499 -1.09 0.77 7.88
CA PHE A 499 -1.65 2.12 7.75
C PHE A 499 -0.77 3.04 6.89
N ARG A 500 -1.36 3.82 5.97
CA ARG A 500 -0.64 4.71 5.04
C ARG A 500 0.43 3.98 4.24
N LEU A 501 0.01 2.85 3.66
CA LEU A 501 0.88 2.01 2.87
C LEU A 501 0.59 2.14 1.37
N GLY A 502 1.45 1.55 0.55
CA GLY A 502 1.43 1.69 -0.90
C GLY A 502 2.07 2.98 -1.39
N GLN A 503 2.62 2.96 -2.61
CA GLN A 503 3.19 4.16 -3.23
C GLN A 503 2.54 4.38 -4.59
N THR A 504 1.81 5.49 -4.71
CA THR A 504 1.10 5.86 -5.92
C THR A 504 2.07 6.03 -7.10
N GLY A 505 1.71 5.48 -8.25
CA GLY A 505 2.47 5.60 -9.49
C GLY A 505 3.73 4.72 -9.57
N LEU A 506 4.03 3.94 -8.53
CA LEU A 506 5.25 3.11 -8.49
C LEU A 506 4.90 1.63 -8.49
N GLN A 507 5.38 0.89 -9.49
CA GLN A 507 5.16 -0.55 -9.62
C GLN A 507 5.66 -1.32 -8.40
N ALA A 508 4.92 -2.37 -8.02
CA ALA A 508 5.28 -3.31 -6.95
C ALA A 508 5.38 -2.71 -5.53
N ARG A 509 5.00 -1.44 -5.33
CA ARG A 509 5.01 -0.76 -4.02
C ARG A 509 3.62 -0.82 -3.38
N TYR A 510 3.24 -1.98 -2.85
CA TYR A 510 1.91 -2.23 -2.29
C TYR A 510 1.99 -2.58 -0.79
N PRO A 511 0.91 -2.43 -0.02
CA PRO A 511 0.93 -2.68 1.42
C PRO A 511 1.49 -4.03 1.86
N LEU A 512 1.00 -5.15 1.29
CA LEU A 512 1.50 -6.50 1.59
C LEU A 512 1.60 -7.29 0.28
N HIS A 513 2.82 -7.42 -0.25
CA HIS A 513 3.06 -7.91 -1.61
C HIS A 513 4.02 -9.10 -1.62
N PHE A 514 3.52 -10.31 -1.92
CA PHE A 514 4.40 -11.39 -2.35
C PHE A 514 4.84 -11.16 -3.78
N HIS A 515 6.15 -11.13 -4.01
CA HIS A 515 6.74 -10.82 -5.29
C HIS A 515 7.63 -11.97 -5.76
N HIS A 516 7.10 -12.78 -6.68
CA HIS A 516 7.73 -13.99 -7.21
C HIS A 516 8.14 -14.99 -6.11
N GLY A 517 7.27 -15.24 -5.14
CA GLY A 517 7.49 -16.24 -4.10
C GLY A 517 7.23 -17.68 -4.52
N HIS A 518 6.67 -17.90 -5.72
CA HIS A 518 6.34 -19.24 -6.23
C HIS A 518 5.46 -20.02 -5.24
N ASP A 519 5.75 -21.29 -4.98
CA ASP A 519 4.99 -22.12 -4.04
C ASP A 519 5.26 -21.71 -2.59
N GLN A 520 4.23 -21.19 -1.93
CA GLN A 520 4.28 -20.68 -0.57
C GLN A 520 3.41 -21.49 0.39
N ASP A 521 3.33 -22.82 0.19
CA ASP A 521 2.61 -23.71 1.12
C ASP A 521 3.00 -23.50 2.60
N GLY A 522 1.98 -23.14 3.38
CA GLY A 522 2.09 -22.82 4.80
C GLY A 522 2.51 -21.40 5.14
N SER A 523 2.63 -20.50 4.16
CA SER A 523 2.63 -19.04 4.31
C SER A 523 1.19 -18.51 4.35
N TYR A 524 0.96 -17.38 5.00
CA TYR A 524 -0.36 -16.77 5.12
C TYR A 524 -0.31 -15.27 5.42
N ILE A 525 -1.37 -14.58 5.01
CA ILE A 525 -1.72 -13.21 5.39
C ILE A 525 -3.15 -13.30 5.92
N ARG A 526 -3.36 -13.30 7.24
CA ARG A 526 -4.70 -13.46 7.81
C ARG A 526 -4.97 -12.63 9.05
N HIS A 527 -6.23 -12.28 9.33
CA HIS A 527 -6.62 -11.47 10.50
C HIS A 527 -5.87 -10.13 10.58
N ASN A 528 -5.57 -9.53 9.42
CA ASN A 528 -4.89 -8.25 9.32
C ASN A 528 -5.86 -7.16 8.90
N SER A 529 -5.46 -5.91 9.07
CA SER A 529 -6.07 -4.78 8.40
C SER A 529 -5.07 -4.07 7.50
N VAL A 530 -5.52 -3.55 6.37
CA VAL A 530 -4.76 -2.61 5.54
C VAL A 530 -5.69 -1.48 5.21
N TRP A 531 -5.35 -0.26 5.60
CA TRP A 531 -6.24 0.84 5.32
C TRP A 531 -5.54 2.16 5.07
N HIS A 532 -6.26 3.00 4.34
CA HIS A 532 -5.72 4.20 3.75
C HIS A 532 -4.52 3.89 2.85
N SER A 533 -4.77 3.01 1.86
CA SER A 533 -3.72 2.59 0.92
C SER A 533 -3.68 3.49 -0.31
N PHE A 534 -2.49 4.01 -0.60
CA PHE A 534 -2.23 4.87 -1.74
C PHE A 534 -2.09 4.10 -3.06
N GLN A 535 -1.87 2.78 -2.99
CA GLN A 535 -1.87 1.91 -4.16
C GLN A 535 -1.98 0.43 -3.77
N ARG A 536 -3.09 -0.18 -4.17
CA ARG A 536 -3.49 -1.58 -3.96
C ARG A 536 -3.54 -2.04 -2.51
N GLY A 537 -3.92 -3.28 -2.23
CA GLY A 537 -3.90 -3.86 -0.88
C GLY A 537 -2.95 -5.05 -0.77
N ILE A 538 -3.53 -6.26 -0.75
CA ILE A 538 -2.81 -7.52 -0.56
C ILE A 538 -2.62 -8.22 -1.91
N ASN A 539 -1.36 -8.47 -2.29
CA ASN A 539 -0.99 -9.00 -3.59
C ASN A 539 -0.23 -10.33 -3.49
N ALA A 540 -0.64 -11.31 -4.31
CA ALA A 540 0.09 -12.55 -4.57
C ALA A 540 0.57 -12.57 -6.03
N HIS A 541 1.70 -11.92 -6.29
CA HIS A 541 2.28 -11.79 -7.62
C HIS A 541 3.34 -12.86 -7.84
N GLY A 542 3.17 -13.68 -8.89
CA GLY A 542 4.04 -14.82 -9.20
C GLY A 542 4.10 -15.85 -8.07
N THR A 543 3.04 -15.93 -7.24
CA THR A 543 3.02 -16.63 -5.95
C THR A 543 1.71 -17.40 -5.74
N GLY A 544 1.82 -18.65 -5.28
CA GLY A 544 0.73 -19.62 -5.18
C GLY A 544 0.71 -20.33 -3.83
N ASN A 545 -0.39 -21.02 -3.54
CA ASN A 545 -0.62 -21.74 -2.27
C ASN A 545 -0.55 -20.87 -1.00
N VAL A 546 -0.88 -19.58 -1.09
CA VAL A 546 -0.98 -18.67 0.06
C VAL A 546 -2.41 -18.67 0.61
N LEU A 547 -2.55 -18.74 1.94
CA LEU A 547 -3.82 -18.48 2.61
C LEU A 547 -3.97 -16.98 2.91
N ILE A 548 -5.01 -16.37 2.34
CA ILE A 548 -5.40 -14.97 2.54
C ILE A 548 -6.80 -14.97 3.18
N GLU A 549 -6.87 -14.79 4.50
CA GLU A 549 -8.09 -15.08 5.27
C GLU A 549 -8.44 -14.02 6.31
N GLY A 550 -9.72 -13.64 6.42
CA GLY A 550 -10.19 -12.77 7.51
C GLY A 550 -9.55 -11.37 7.53
N ASN A 551 -9.01 -10.89 6.41
CA ASN A 551 -8.40 -9.57 6.36
C ASN A 551 -9.45 -8.48 6.10
N VAL A 552 -9.21 -7.27 6.59
CA VAL A 552 -10.03 -6.08 6.32
C VAL A 552 -9.20 -5.05 5.55
N VAL A 553 -9.55 -4.83 4.29
CA VAL A 553 -8.94 -3.80 3.44
C VAL A 553 -9.92 -2.64 3.28
N PHE A 554 -9.56 -1.45 3.76
CA PHE A 554 -10.44 -0.27 3.75
C PHE A 554 -9.76 0.92 3.07
N ASP A 555 -10.51 1.70 2.29
CA ASP A 555 -10.04 2.94 1.67
C ASP A 555 -8.77 2.73 0.82
N THR A 556 -8.93 2.01 -0.30
CA THR A 556 -7.82 1.59 -1.15
C THR A 556 -7.91 2.23 -2.53
N ILE A 557 -6.83 2.87 -2.98
CA ILE A 557 -6.67 3.27 -4.38
C ILE A 557 -6.19 2.05 -5.18
N ASP A 558 -6.80 1.76 -6.33
CA ASP A 558 -6.55 0.57 -7.16
C ASP A 558 -7.12 -0.72 -6.54
N HIS A 559 -6.58 -1.90 -6.87
CA HIS A 559 -7.10 -3.20 -6.46
C HIS A 559 -6.91 -3.53 -4.96
N SER A 560 -7.92 -4.03 -4.26
CA SER A 560 -7.80 -4.36 -2.81
C SER A 560 -7.11 -5.70 -2.56
N TYR A 561 -7.53 -6.76 -3.24
CA TYR A 561 -6.96 -8.10 -3.20
C TYR A 561 -6.66 -8.54 -4.63
N LEU A 562 -5.49 -9.12 -4.87
CA LEU A 562 -5.12 -9.47 -6.23
C LEU A 562 -4.12 -10.63 -6.38
N VAL A 563 -4.24 -11.28 -7.55
CA VAL A 563 -3.18 -12.05 -8.22
C VAL A 563 -2.92 -11.40 -9.58
N GLU A 564 -1.67 -11.37 -10.05
CA GLU A 564 -1.20 -10.31 -10.95
C GLU A 564 -0.98 -10.77 -12.40
N GLU A 565 -0.32 -11.91 -12.61
CA GLU A 565 0.24 -12.27 -13.92
C GLU A 565 -0.53 -13.34 -14.68
N GLY A 566 -1.45 -14.06 -14.04
CA GLY A 566 -2.15 -15.18 -14.65
C GLY A 566 -1.28 -16.43 -14.81
N LEU A 567 -0.13 -16.53 -14.11
CA LEU A 567 0.82 -17.63 -14.29
C LEU A 567 0.45 -18.88 -13.48
N PRO A 568 0.90 -20.09 -13.88
CA PRO A 568 0.75 -21.30 -13.07
C PRO A 568 1.37 -21.22 -11.67
N ALA A 569 2.31 -20.29 -11.46
CA ALA A 569 2.89 -20.03 -10.14
C ALA A 569 1.91 -19.32 -9.20
N GLU A 570 0.78 -18.79 -9.69
CA GLU A 570 -0.24 -18.05 -8.94
C GLU A 570 -1.51 -18.88 -8.66
N GLU A 571 -1.41 -20.20 -8.77
CA GLU A 571 -2.52 -21.12 -8.50
C GLU A 571 -2.58 -21.53 -7.02
N GLY A 572 -3.76 -21.99 -6.60
CA GLY A 572 -3.97 -22.58 -5.29
C GLY A 572 -3.97 -21.59 -4.13
N ASN A 573 -3.95 -20.28 -4.40
CA ASN A 573 -4.21 -19.29 -3.36
C ASN A 573 -5.67 -19.38 -2.90
N VAL A 574 -5.88 -19.11 -1.62
CA VAL A 574 -7.19 -19.19 -0.98
C VAL A 574 -7.53 -17.84 -0.38
N PHE A 575 -8.57 -17.20 -0.91
CA PHE A 575 -9.18 -15.98 -0.39
C PHE A 575 -10.45 -16.37 0.37
N ARG A 576 -10.41 -16.32 1.70
CA ARG A 576 -11.54 -16.70 2.55
C ARG A 576 -11.96 -15.58 3.50
N GLU A 577 -13.25 -15.27 3.56
CA GLU A 577 -13.82 -14.39 4.59
C GLU A 577 -13.11 -13.02 4.68
N ASN A 578 -12.57 -12.53 3.56
CA ASN A 578 -11.94 -11.21 3.51
C ASN A 578 -12.97 -10.13 3.21
N LEU A 579 -12.75 -8.94 3.77
CA LEU A 579 -13.58 -7.77 3.58
C LEU A 579 -12.79 -6.69 2.83
N ALA A 580 -13.37 -6.15 1.77
CA ALA A 580 -12.92 -4.95 1.09
C ALA A 580 -13.99 -3.86 1.21
N ILE A 581 -13.65 -2.70 1.75
CA ILE A 581 -14.54 -1.54 1.85
C ILE A 581 -13.91 -0.36 1.10
N LEU A 582 -14.68 0.29 0.23
CA LEU A 582 -14.28 1.48 -0.51
C LEU A 582 -13.03 1.25 -1.39
N THR A 583 -13.20 0.44 -2.44
CA THR A 583 -12.21 0.34 -3.52
C THR A 583 -12.36 1.53 -4.48
N LYS A 584 -11.31 2.33 -4.60
CA LYS A 584 -11.29 3.58 -5.37
C LYS A 584 -10.47 3.41 -6.63
N ASN A 585 -10.89 4.10 -7.67
CA ASN A 585 -10.08 4.15 -8.88
C ASN A 585 -8.83 5.06 -8.76
N VAL A 586 -7.77 4.70 -9.49
CA VAL A 586 -6.57 5.50 -9.70
C VAL A 586 -6.78 6.63 -10.70
N ARG A 587 -6.31 7.85 -10.41
CA ARG A 587 -6.27 8.92 -11.41
C ARG A 587 -5.35 8.51 -12.56
N GLU A 588 -5.67 8.91 -13.78
CA GLU A 588 -4.90 8.49 -14.95
C GLU A 588 -3.43 8.88 -14.88
N SER A 589 -3.12 10.08 -14.36
CA SER A 589 -1.76 10.59 -14.13
C SER A 589 -0.98 9.83 -13.05
N ASP A 590 -1.68 9.10 -12.18
CA ASP A 590 -1.12 8.47 -10.99
C ASP A 590 -0.99 6.94 -11.15
N ARG A 591 -1.22 6.40 -12.35
CA ARG A 591 -1.14 4.97 -12.64
C ARG A 591 0.31 4.52 -12.80
N ALA A 592 0.70 3.50 -12.03
CA ALA A 592 2.04 2.89 -12.13
C ALA A 592 2.39 2.36 -13.54
N PHE A 593 1.38 1.98 -14.32
CA PHE A 593 1.53 1.45 -15.69
C PHE A 593 1.05 2.42 -16.78
N GLY A 594 0.97 3.73 -16.47
CA GLY A 594 0.33 4.74 -17.30
C GLY A 594 1.28 5.71 -18.00
N GLY A 595 1.88 5.31 -19.13
CA GLY A 595 2.43 6.27 -20.10
C GLY A 595 1.30 6.98 -20.89
N TYR A 596 1.50 8.24 -21.27
CA TYR A 596 0.59 8.99 -22.14
C TYR A 596 0.31 8.21 -23.43
N LEU A 597 -0.93 7.76 -23.63
CA LEU A 597 -1.31 7.07 -24.87
C LEU A 597 -1.53 8.08 -25.99
N GLU A 598 -0.80 7.99 -27.10
CA GLU A 598 -1.11 8.73 -28.33
C GLU A 598 -2.53 8.40 -28.87
N ASN A 599 -3.09 7.24 -28.49
CA ASN A 599 -4.47 6.84 -28.80
C ASN A 599 -5.10 6.07 -27.62
N PRO A 600 -5.91 6.72 -26.76
CA PRO A 600 -6.51 6.10 -25.57
C PRO A 600 -7.43 4.89 -25.85
N GLY A 601 -7.82 4.67 -27.11
CA GLY A 601 -8.69 3.57 -27.52
C GLY A 601 -8.01 2.21 -27.82
N ASP A 602 -6.68 2.08 -27.80
CA ASP A 602 -6.04 0.80 -28.18
C ASP A 602 -6.00 -0.22 -27.01
N VAL A 603 -7.16 -0.54 -26.44
CA VAL A 603 -7.33 -1.53 -25.34
C VAL A 603 -6.90 -2.95 -25.74
N ARG A 604 -6.84 -3.25 -27.03
CA ARG A 604 -6.52 -4.60 -27.56
C ARG A 604 -5.02 -4.85 -27.76
N ARG A 605 -4.20 -3.79 -27.76
CA ARG A 605 -2.73 -3.90 -27.85
C ARG A 605 -2.03 -3.53 -26.54
N ARG A 606 -2.79 -3.35 -25.46
CA ARG A 606 -2.21 -3.20 -24.14
C ARG A 606 -1.52 -4.51 -23.79
N PRO A 607 -0.27 -4.50 -23.29
CA PRO A 607 0.14 -5.57 -22.39
C PRO A 607 -0.95 -5.62 -21.31
N LYS A 608 -1.63 -6.76 -21.16
CA LYS A 608 -2.67 -6.95 -20.12
C LYS A 608 -2.14 -6.83 -18.68
N GLN A 609 -0.87 -6.48 -18.53
CA GLN A 609 -0.13 -6.46 -17.29
C GLN A 609 -0.72 -5.41 -16.33
N GLN A 610 -1.09 -5.86 -15.13
CA GLN A 610 -1.24 -5.02 -13.92
C GLN A 610 -2.39 -3.98 -13.93
N ASN A 611 -3.52 -4.32 -14.55
CA ASN A 611 -4.65 -3.48 -15.01
C ASN A 611 -5.27 -2.39 -14.07
N SER A 612 -4.53 -1.33 -13.75
CA SER A 612 -5.00 -0.16 -12.97
C SER A 612 -6.06 0.73 -13.66
N TYR A 613 -6.57 0.33 -14.84
CA TYR A 613 -7.67 1.01 -15.53
C TYR A 613 -9.05 0.47 -15.11
N ARG A 614 -9.09 -0.75 -14.59
CA ARG A 614 -10.30 -1.49 -14.21
C ARG A 614 -10.12 -2.03 -12.79
N PRO A 615 -10.01 -1.14 -11.79
CA PRO A 615 -9.78 -1.52 -10.40
C PRO A 615 -10.92 -2.40 -9.89
N ALA A 616 -10.60 -3.31 -8.98
CA ALA A 616 -11.56 -4.24 -8.40
C ALA A 616 -11.19 -4.54 -6.95
N ALA A 617 -12.17 -4.81 -6.10
CA ALA A 617 -11.90 -5.28 -4.75
C ALA A 617 -11.14 -6.61 -4.80
N PHE A 618 -11.51 -7.52 -5.68
CA PHE A 618 -10.81 -8.78 -5.93
C PHE A 618 -10.48 -8.87 -7.42
N TRP A 619 -9.21 -8.74 -7.78
CA TRP A 619 -8.72 -8.89 -9.16
C TRP A 619 -7.96 -10.19 -9.33
N ILE A 620 -8.54 -11.10 -10.10
CA ILE A 620 -8.09 -12.49 -10.23
C ILE A 620 -7.67 -12.73 -11.68
N SER A 621 -6.39 -12.57 -11.97
CA SER A 621 -5.78 -12.85 -13.28
C SER A 621 -5.66 -14.36 -13.58
N ASN A 622 -5.43 -15.18 -12.56
CA ASN A 622 -5.44 -16.65 -12.67
C ASN A 622 -6.71 -17.23 -12.00
N PRO A 623 -7.62 -17.88 -12.76
CA PRO A 623 -8.86 -18.42 -12.22
C PRO A 623 -8.71 -19.64 -11.28
N SER A 624 -7.55 -20.32 -11.26
CA SER A 624 -7.26 -21.48 -10.40
C SER A 624 -6.98 -21.09 -8.94
N ASN A 625 -7.87 -20.30 -8.33
CA ASN A 625 -7.80 -19.84 -6.96
C ASN A 625 -9.17 -19.97 -6.28
N GLU A 626 -9.18 -20.14 -4.96
CA GLU A 626 -10.41 -20.30 -4.19
C GLU A 626 -10.87 -18.95 -3.63
N LEU A 627 -12.10 -18.53 -3.94
CA LEU A 627 -12.74 -17.35 -3.37
C LEU A 627 -14.02 -17.76 -2.63
N VAL A 628 -13.98 -17.75 -1.29
CA VAL A 628 -15.08 -18.23 -0.45
C VAL A 628 -15.46 -17.20 0.62
N GLY A 629 -16.72 -16.81 0.68
CA GLY A 629 -17.25 -15.98 1.77
C GLY A 629 -16.69 -14.56 1.84
N ASN A 630 -16.11 -14.03 0.76
CA ASN A 630 -15.52 -12.69 0.75
C ASN A 630 -16.58 -11.62 0.50
N HIS A 631 -16.42 -10.45 1.12
CA HIS A 631 -17.31 -9.30 0.97
C HIS A 631 -16.59 -8.14 0.28
N ALA A 632 -17.15 -7.72 -0.85
CA ALA A 632 -16.74 -6.57 -1.64
C ALA A 632 -17.80 -5.46 -1.45
N ALA A 633 -17.56 -4.53 -0.53
CA ALA A 633 -18.56 -3.64 0.03
C ALA A 633 -18.24 -2.17 -0.29
N GLY A 634 -18.62 -1.73 -1.48
CA GLY A 634 -18.43 -0.36 -1.95
C GLY A 634 -17.22 -0.20 -2.86
N GLY A 635 -17.45 0.30 -4.07
CA GLY A 635 -16.36 0.75 -4.94
C GLY A 635 -16.76 1.81 -5.94
N TYR A 636 -15.92 2.82 -6.08
CA TYR A 636 -16.16 3.96 -6.95
C TYR A 636 -15.41 3.85 -8.27
N GLY A 637 -16.16 3.62 -9.35
CA GLY A 637 -15.59 3.39 -10.67
C GLY A 637 -14.71 2.13 -10.72
N ALA A 638 -15.08 1.14 -9.92
CA ALA A 638 -14.41 -0.14 -9.70
C ALA A 638 -15.42 -1.29 -9.84
N MET A 639 -14.94 -2.52 -9.67
CA MET A 639 -15.74 -3.74 -9.64
C MET A 639 -15.59 -4.46 -8.29
N GLY A 640 -16.53 -5.32 -7.93
CA GLY A 640 -16.38 -6.20 -6.78
C GLY A 640 -15.34 -7.27 -7.07
N PHE A 641 -15.73 -8.25 -7.88
CA PHE A 641 -14.89 -9.35 -8.31
C PHE A 641 -14.62 -9.25 -9.80
N PHE A 642 -13.36 -9.40 -10.19
CA PHE A 642 -12.96 -9.32 -11.57
C PHE A 642 -11.99 -10.43 -11.93
N TYR A 643 -12.49 -11.44 -12.64
CA TYR A 643 -11.67 -12.45 -13.29
C TYR A 643 -11.20 -11.91 -14.64
N ASP A 644 -9.91 -11.57 -14.74
CA ASP A 644 -9.27 -10.95 -15.91
C ASP A 644 -8.39 -11.98 -16.62
N GLY A 645 -9.01 -12.82 -17.44
CA GLY A 645 -8.30 -13.87 -18.18
C GLY A 645 -7.27 -13.29 -19.16
N HIS A 646 -6.02 -13.67 -19.01
CA HIS A 646 -4.95 -13.35 -19.96
C HIS A 646 -5.03 -14.21 -21.23
N ASP A 647 -4.37 -13.76 -22.30
CA ASP A 647 -4.26 -14.54 -23.55
C ASP A 647 -3.38 -15.78 -23.31
N GLU A 648 -3.77 -16.98 -23.78
CA GLU A 648 -2.99 -18.21 -23.62
C GLU A 648 -1.55 -18.08 -24.08
N SER A 649 -1.32 -17.26 -25.11
CA SER A 649 0.01 -17.05 -25.68
C SER A 649 0.96 -16.27 -24.76
N ASP A 650 0.42 -15.52 -23.80
CA ASP A 650 1.19 -14.68 -22.87
C ASP A 650 1.38 -15.33 -21.49
N VAL A 651 0.44 -16.20 -21.04
CA VAL A 651 0.45 -16.72 -19.64
C VAL A 651 0.44 -18.24 -19.49
N GLY A 652 0.19 -18.99 -20.56
CA GLY A 652 0.23 -20.46 -20.51
C GLY A 652 -0.89 -21.12 -19.69
N LEU A 653 -2.01 -20.43 -19.46
CA LEU A 653 -3.22 -21.02 -18.87
C LEU A 653 -3.83 -22.04 -19.85
N ASP A 654 -3.92 -23.30 -19.46
CA ASP A 654 -4.59 -24.35 -20.24
C ASP A 654 -6.09 -24.36 -19.88
N ALA A 655 -6.93 -24.04 -20.86
CA ALA A 655 -8.39 -24.03 -20.73
C ALA A 655 -9.01 -25.35 -20.26
N SER A 656 -8.26 -26.44 -20.33
CA SER A 656 -8.69 -27.77 -19.93
C SER A 656 -8.28 -28.15 -18.50
N GLU A 657 -7.43 -27.36 -17.85
CA GLU A 657 -6.79 -27.74 -16.57
C GLU A 657 -7.16 -26.83 -15.38
N PHE A 658 -7.72 -25.63 -15.59
CA PHE A 658 -8.07 -24.73 -14.49
C PHE A 658 -9.46 -25.00 -13.87
N GLU A 659 -9.58 -24.81 -12.56
CA GLU A 659 -10.81 -24.98 -11.76
C GLU A 659 -11.18 -23.66 -11.09
N ILE A 660 -12.46 -23.27 -11.12
CA ILE A 660 -12.96 -22.07 -10.46
C ILE A 660 -13.70 -22.48 -9.20
N THR A 661 -13.31 -21.90 -8.06
CA THR A 661 -14.09 -21.99 -6.81
C THR A 661 -14.52 -20.59 -6.41
N PHE A 662 -15.82 -20.31 -6.53
CA PHE A 662 -16.42 -19.03 -6.18
C PHE A 662 -17.73 -19.29 -5.41
N GLU A 663 -17.67 -19.21 -4.09
CA GLU A 663 -18.75 -19.64 -3.20
C GLU A 663 -19.08 -18.57 -2.16
N ASP A 664 -20.37 -18.30 -1.96
CA ASP A 664 -20.90 -17.47 -0.87
C ASP A 664 -20.29 -16.06 -0.76
N ASN A 665 -19.80 -15.50 -1.87
CA ASN A 665 -19.25 -14.15 -1.90
C ASN A 665 -20.37 -13.10 -2.01
N VAL A 666 -20.06 -11.87 -1.58
CA VAL A 666 -20.99 -10.73 -1.62
C VAL A 666 -20.35 -9.55 -2.32
N ALA A 667 -21.07 -8.89 -3.23
CA ALA A 667 -20.63 -7.63 -3.84
C ALA A 667 -21.74 -6.58 -3.85
N HIS A 668 -21.50 -5.39 -3.30
CA HIS A 668 -22.50 -4.33 -3.35
C HIS A 668 -21.95 -2.92 -3.37
N SER A 669 -22.86 -1.98 -3.66
CA SER A 669 -22.60 -0.54 -3.61
C SER A 669 -21.48 -0.12 -4.58
N TYR A 670 -21.45 -0.73 -5.77
CA TYR A 670 -20.51 -0.40 -6.82
C TYR A 670 -21.11 0.64 -7.77
N SER A 671 -20.49 1.82 -7.85
CA SER A 671 -20.94 2.91 -8.70
C SER A 671 -20.03 3.11 -9.91
N VAL A 672 -20.56 3.72 -10.98
CA VAL A 672 -19.77 4.18 -12.12
C VAL A 672 -19.23 5.58 -11.90
N ARG A 673 -18.12 5.92 -12.55
CA ARG A 673 -17.62 7.30 -12.56
C ARG A 673 -18.51 8.22 -13.41
N PRO A 674 -18.79 9.46 -12.98
CA PRO A 674 -19.41 10.45 -13.84
C PRO A 674 -18.51 10.76 -15.04
N GLN A 675 -19.11 10.88 -16.22
CA GLN A 675 -18.42 11.02 -17.51
C GLN A 675 -17.41 12.17 -17.58
N LYS A 676 -17.65 13.27 -16.85
CA LYS A 676 -16.72 14.43 -16.76
C LYS A 676 -15.38 14.11 -16.10
N GLN A 677 -15.28 13.05 -15.30
CA GLN A 677 -14.03 12.59 -14.67
C GLN A 677 -13.32 11.51 -15.51
N LEU A 678 -13.93 11.03 -16.59
CA LEU A 678 -13.31 10.12 -17.56
C LEU A 678 -12.47 10.87 -18.60
N ASP A 679 -12.58 12.19 -18.63
CA ASP A 679 -11.94 13.04 -19.63
C ASP A 679 -10.71 13.77 -19.06
N GLY A 680 -9.54 13.14 -19.21
CA GLY A 680 -8.31 13.88 -19.55
C GLY A 680 -8.40 14.58 -20.93
N TYR A 681 -9.57 14.52 -21.59
CA TYR A 681 -9.91 15.20 -22.84
C TYR A 681 -10.37 16.65 -22.60
N THR A 682 -9.42 17.57 -22.38
CA THR A 682 -9.71 19.03 -22.29
C THR A 682 -9.77 19.74 -23.66
N GLY A 683 -10.00 19.00 -24.75
CA GLY A 683 -10.09 19.55 -26.11
C GLY A 683 -11.45 19.27 -26.76
N ASP A 684 -11.98 20.26 -27.49
CA ASP A 684 -13.14 20.11 -28.39
C ASP A 684 -12.87 18.99 -29.42
N VAL A 685 -13.19 17.75 -29.07
CA VAL A 685 -13.23 16.63 -30.01
C VAL A 685 -14.58 16.66 -30.71
N GLY A 686 -14.55 16.77 -32.04
CA GLY A 686 -15.77 16.67 -32.84
C GLY A 686 -16.47 15.33 -32.60
N GLU A 687 -17.80 15.32 -32.70
CA GLU A 687 -18.71 14.19 -32.47
C GLU A 687 -18.24 12.87 -33.15
N ASP A 688 -17.62 12.95 -34.33
CA ASP A 688 -17.07 11.79 -35.05
C ASP A 688 -15.77 11.21 -34.46
N ALA A 689 -14.97 12.02 -33.75
CA ALA A 689 -13.78 11.57 -33.03
C ALA A 689 -14.15 10.99 -31.66
N LEU A 690 -15.19 11.54 -31.01
CA LEU A 690 -15.86 10.95 -29.86
C LEU A 690 -16.45 9.58 -30.24
N LEU A 691 -17.24 9.46 -31.31
CA LEU A 691 -17.82 8.16 -31.70
C LEU A 691 -16.78 7.09 -32.13
N ARG A 692 -15.58 7.49 -32.56
CA ARG A 692 -14.47 6.55 -32.86
C ARG A 692 -13.67 6.15 -31.62
N SER A 693 -13.45 7.07 -30.68
CA SER A 693 -12.87 6.76 -29.37
C SER A 693 -13.85 5.92 -28.53
N TRP A 694 -15.14 6.26 -28.52
CA TRP A 694 -16.22 5.52 -27.84
C TRP A 694 -16.34 4.03 -28.20
N ARG A 695 -16.03 3.64 -29.45
CA ARG A 695 -16.02 2.22 -29.86
C ARG A 695 -14.80 1.44 -29.38
N MET A 696 -13.75 2.16 -28.97
CA MET A 696 -12.42 1.64 -28.69
C MET A 696 -12.06 1.81 -27.19
N SER A 697 -12.69 2.75 -26.50
CA SER A 697 -12.69 2.95 -25.04
C SER A 697 -13.79 2.16 -24.30
N HIS A 698 -14.60 1.38 -25.04
CA HIS A 698 -15.83 0.74 -24.54
C HIS A 698 -15.63 -0.06 -23.24
N TYR A 699 -14.56 -0.87 -23.14
CA TYR A 699 -14.26 -1.66 -21.94
C TYR A 699 -13.89 -0.80 -20.71
N GLN A 700 -13.23 0.35 -20.90
CA GLN A 700 -12.89 1.22 -19.76
C GLN A 700 -14.12 1.89 -19.13
N HIS A 701 -15.19 2.07 -19.91
CA HIS A 701 -16.42 2.71 -19.47
C HIS A 701 -17.47 1.71 -18.96
N ILE A 702 -17.48 0.46 -19.44
CA ILE A 702 -18.44 -0.57 -19.02
C ILE A 702 -17.94 -1.44 -17.85
N CYS A 703 -16.62 -1.56 -17.64
CA CYS A 703 -16.03 -2.36 -16.54
C CYS A 703 -15.99 -1.60 -15.21
N GLN A 704 -17.12 -0.99 -14.81
CA GLN A 704 -17.27 -0.24 -13.57
C GLN A 704 -18.70 -0.44 -13.05
N GLY A 705 -18.90 -0.34 -11.74
CA GLY A 705 -20.24 -0.50 -11.16
C GLY A 705 -20.77 -1.93 -11.27
N ILE A 706 -19.88 -2.92 -11.37
CA ILE A 706 -20.22 -4.33 -11.54
C ILE A 706 -19.89 -5.10 -10.26
N GLY A 707 -20.81 -5.97 -9.81
CA GLY A 707 -20.58 -6.88 -8.69
C GLY A 707 -19.55 -7.96 -9.02
N LEU A 708 -19.82 -8.79 -10.04
CA LEU A 708 -18.90 -9.80 -10.57
C LEU A 708 -18.74 -9.65 -12.08
N MET A 709 -17.50 -9.50 -12.55
CA MET A 709 -17.14 -9.58 -13.97
C MET A 709 -16.21 -10.75 -14.22
N MET A 710 -16.65 -11.68 -15.06
CA MET A 710 -15.85 -12.81 -15.53
C MET A 710 -15.52 -12.65 -16.99
N GLN A 711 -14.37 -12.03 -17.24
CA GLN A 711 -13.76 -11.93 -18.55
C GLN A 711 -12.70 -13.01 -18.70
N LEU A 712 -13.16 -14.25 -18.74
CA LEU A 712 -12.30 -15.39 -19.04
C LEU A 712 -12.33 -15.73 -20.54
N GLU A 713 -12.69 -14.79 -21.43
CA GLU A 713 -12.60 -15.01 -22.87
C GLU A 713 -11.14 -14.92 -23.33
N PRO A 714 -10.52 -16.04 -23.68
CA PRO A 714 -9.38 -16.02 -24.57
C PRO A 714 -9.97 -15.74 -25.96
N MET A 715 -9.59 -14.68 -26.63
CA MET A 715 -9.97 -14.57 -28.04
C MET A 715 -9.30 -15.67 -28.91
N GLU A 716 -8.53 -16.59 -28.30
CA GLU A 716 -7.64 -17.55 -28.96
C GLU A 716 -7.71 -19.03 -28.46
N ILE A 717 -8.46 -19.41 -27.40
CA ILE A 717 -8.60 -20.84 -27.00
C ILE A 717 -9.40 -21.60 -28.05
N ASP A 718 -8.89 -22.77 -28.46
CA ASP A 718 -9.65 -23.71 -29.28
C ASP A 718 -10.81 -24.30 -28.44
N PRO A 719 -12.09 -24.08 -28.78
CA PRO A 719 -13.22 -24.63 -28.03
C PRO A 719 -13.25 -26.16 -27.96
N ASP A 720 -12.52 -26.85 -28.84
CA ASP A 720 -12.35 -28.31 -28.76
C ASP A 720 -11.43 -28.73 -27.60
N GLU A 721 -10.65 -27.80 -27.03
CA GLU A 721 -9.81 -28.00 -25.84
C GLU A 721 -10.60 -27.82 -24.53
N ILE A 722 -11.68 -27.03 -24.54
CA ILE A 722 -12.58 -26.91 -23.38
C ILE A 722 -13.34 -28.23 -23.17
N PRO A 723 -13.24 -28.88 -22.00
CA PRO A 723 -13.97 -30.11 -21.74
C PRO A 723 -15.48 -29.89 -21.89
N LYS A 724 -16.14 -30.71 -22.71
CA LYS A 724 -17.58 -30.58 -23.04
C LYS A 724 -18.53 -30.72 -21.84
N ASN A 725 -18.01 -31.17 -20.71
CA ASN A 725 -18.73 -31.37 -19.46
C ASN A 725 -18.17 -30.48 -18.33
N ARG A 726 -17.39 -29.46 -18.68
CA ARG A 726 -16.91 -28.44 -17.75
C ARG A 726 -18.10 -27.58 -17.30
N GLU A 727 -18.20 -27.39 -16.00
CA GLU A 727 -19.16 -26.51 -15.34
C GLU A 727 -18.37 -25.62 -14.39
N ASP A 728 -18.33 -24.32 -14.67
CA ASP A 728 -17.66 -23.35 -13.80
C ASP A 728 -18.72 -22.73 -12.90
N LEU A 729 -18.87 -23.29 -11.69
CA LEU A 729 -19.93 -22.92 -10.76
C LEU A 729 -19.58 -21.63 -10.01
N LEU A 730 -20.54 -20.71 -10.01
CA LEU A 730 -20.54 -19.47 -9.23
C LEU A 730 -21.74 -19.56 -8.31
N THR A 731 -21.53 -19.99 -7.07
CA THR A 731 -22.60 -20.46 -6.19
C THR A 731 -22.77 -19.53 -5.00
N GLY A 732 -24.01 -19.30 -4.57
CA GLY A 732 -24.28 -18.53 -3.34
C GLY A 732 -23.99 -17.04 -3.45
N PHE A 733 -23.81 -16.50 -4.66
CA PHE A 733 -23.41 -15.10 -4.84
C PHE A 733 -24.55 -14.15 -4.49
N THR A 734 -24.26 -13.18 -3.63
CA THR A 734 -25.18 -12.08 -3.36
C THR A 734 -24.63 -10.79 -3.96
N ALA A 735 -25.37 -10.15 -4.87
CA ALA A 735 -25.00 -8.84 -5.39
C ALA A 735 -26.14 -7.86 -5.35
N TYR A 736 -25.87 -6.64 -4.87
CA TYR A 736 -26.89 -5.60 -4.84
C TYR A 736 -26.35 -4.19 -4.99
N LYS A 737 -27.19 -3.26 -5.48
CA LYS A 737 -26.81 -1.83 -5.63
C LYS A 737 -25.56 -1.65 -6.51
N CYS A 738 -25.38 -2.52 -7.49
CA CYS A 738 -24.37 -2.40 -8.53
C CYS A 738 -24.96 -1.61 -9.70
N GLU A 739 -24.46 -0.39 -9.90
CA GLU A 739 -25.06 0.59 -10.82
C GLU A 739 -25.09 0.09 -12.27
N HIS A 740 -24.08 -0.67 -12.70
CA HIS A 740 -24.03 -1.25 -14.05
C HIS A 740 -24.64 -2.65 -14.09
N SER A 741 -24.05 -3.62 -13.38
CA SER A 741 -24.52 -5.01 -13.41
C SER A 741 -24.26 -5.75 -12.10
N GLY A 742 -25.14 -6.67 -11.71
CA GLY A 742 -24.84 -7.62 -10.64
C GLY A 742 -23.76 -8.60 -11.08
N VAL A 743 -23.99 -9.29 -12.21
CA VAL A 743 -23.08 -10.29 -12.77
C VAL A 743 -22.88 -10.05 -14.27
N TRP A 744 -21.65 -10.26 -14.75
CA TRP A 744 -21.27 -10.24 -16.15
C TRP A 744 -20.38 -11.43 -16.46
N THR A 745 -20.82 -12.35 -17.33
CA THR A 745 -20.02 -13.50 -17.76
C THR A 745 -19.80 -13.51 -19.27
N GLU A 746 -18.53 -13.68 -19.66
CA GLU A 746 -18.14 -13.81 -21.07
C GLU A 746 -17.84 -15.26 -21.47
N PHE A 747 -17.64 -16.16 -20.50
CA PHE A 747 -17.14 -17.51 -20.74
C PHE A 747 -18.25 -18.57 -20.84
N GLN A 748 -18.19 -19.46 -21.84
CA GLN A 748 -19.31 -20.32 -22.25
C GLN A 748 -19.71 -21.42 -21.25
N THR A 749 -18.89 -21.68 -20.22
CA THR A 749 -19.10 -22.74 -19.23
C THR A 749 -19.49 -22.20 -17.85
N SER A 750 -19.66 -20.88 -17.71
CA SER A 750 -20.03 -20.23 -16.45
C SER A 750 -21.47 -20.56 -16.06
N ILE A 751 -21.69 -20.94 -14.80
CA ILE A 751 -23.01 -21.23 -14.24
C ILE A 751 -23.20 -20.41 -12.96
N LEU A 752 -24.09 -19.43 -12.99
CA LEU A 752 -24.56 -18.74 -11.78
C LEU A 752 -25.65 -19.59 -11.13
N GLU A 753 -25.44 -20.02 -9.88
CA GLU A 753 -26.33 -20.93 -9.16
C GLU A 753 -26.61 -20.44 -7.74
N ASP A 754 -27.79 -20.74 -7.21
CA ASP A 754 -28.18 -20.49 -5.80
C ASP A 754 -27.89 -19.06 -5.32
N SER A 755 -28.07 -18.08 -6.21
CA SER A 755 -27.63 -16.69 -6.01
C SER A 755 -28.79 -15.72 -5.81
N VAL A 756 -28.51 -14.55 -5.23
CA VAL A 756 -29.49 -13.46 -5.08
C VAL A 756 -28.92 -12.15 -5.62
N ILE A 757 -29.55 -11.64 -6.67
CA ILE A 757 -29.12 -10.39 -7.30
C ILE A 757 -30.23 -9.36 -7.12
N ALA A 758 -29.91 -8.19 -6.58
CA ALA A 758 -30.90 -7.16 -6.25
C ALA A 758 -30.49 -5.74 -6.67
N ASP A 759 -31.45 -4.86 -6.83
CA ASP A 759 -31.24 -3.42 -7.07
C ASP A 759 -30.16 -3.08 -8.13
N PHE A 760 -30.37 -3.61 -9.34
CA PHE A 760 -29.42 -3.54 -10.45
C PHE A 760 -30.05 -2.87 -11.68
N ASN A 761 -29.19 -2.36 -12.57
CA ASN A 761 -29.59 -2.01 -13.93
C ASN A 761 -29.60 -3.25 -14.84
N ILE A 762 -28.61 -4.13 -14.71
CA ILE A 762 -28.56 -5.44 -15.37
C ILE A 762 -28.31 -6.51 -14.29
N GLY A 763 -29.20 -7.50 -14.17
CA GLY A 763 -29.05 -8.54 -13.15
C GLY A 763 -27.88 -9.45 -13.49
N HIS A 764 -27.98 -10.12 -14.64
CA HIS A 764 -26.92 -10.95 -15.18
C HIS A 764 -26.78 -10.70 -16.69
N PHE A 765 -25.63 -10.17 -17.09
CA PHE A 765 -25.21 -10.12 -18.50
C PHE A 765 -24.46 -11.41 -18.83
N ALA A 766 -25.14 -12.34 -19.51
CA ALA A 766 -24.57 -13.64 -19.86
C ALA A 766 -24.26 -13.72 -21.36
N MET A 767 -23.05 -14.15 -21.71
CA MET A 767 -22.67 -14.47 -23.09
C MET A 767 -22.40 -15.97 -23.28
N GLY A 768 -22.55 -16.43 -24.52
CA GLY A 768 -22.23 -17.81 -24.90
C GLY A 768 -23.07 -18.88 -24.18
N GLY A 769 -22.50 -20.03 -23.87
CA GLY A 769 -23.20 -21.14 -23.20
C GLY A 769 -23.56 -20.92 -21.72
N SER A 770 -23.32 -19.72 -21.17
CA SER A 770 -23.55 -19.42 -19.74
C SER A 770 -24.95 -19.79 -19.27
N GLU A 771 -25.05 -20.37 -18.07
CA GLU A 771 -26.31 -20.73 -17.42
C GLU A 771 -26.57 -19.86 -16.18
N THR A 772 -27.84 -19.61 -15.90
CA THR A 772 -28.30 -19.10 -14.59
C THR A 772 -29.37 -20.03 -14.06
N ARG A 773 -29.16 -20.57 -12.87
CA ARG A 773 -30.16 -21.43 -12.24
C ARG A 773 -30.35 -21.17 -10.76
N ASP A 774 -31.54 -21.52 -10.28
CA ASP A 774 -31.92 -21.42 -8.87
C ASP A 774 -31.60 -20.06 -8.24
N THR A 775 -31.70 -18.99 -9.05
CA THR A 775 -31.30 -17.62 -8.70
C THR A 775 -32.52 -16.72 -8.56
N VAL A 776 -32.52 -15.85 -7.55
CA VAL A 776 -33.58 -14.86 -7.32
C VAL A 776 -33.11 -13.47 -7.74
N PHE A 777 -33.89 -12.81 -8.58
CA PHE A 777 -33.69 -11.41 -8.96
C PHE A 777 -34.71 -10.51 -8.26
N VAL A 778 -34.25 -9.49 -7.53
CA VAL A 778 -35.11 -8.53 -6.80
C VAL A 778 -34.91 -7.12 -7.35
N GLY A 779 -35.89 -6.55 -8.04
CA GLY A 779 -35.72 -5.24 -8.71
C GLY A 779 -37.00 -4.65 -9.27
N ARG A 780 -36.90 -3.54 -10.02
CA ARG A 780 -38.07 -2.89 -10.66
C ARG A 780 -38.45 -3.54 -11.99
N ASP A 781 -39.75 -3.59 -12.27
CA ASP A 781 -40.33 -3.88 -13.60
C ASP A 781 -40.29 -2.66 -14.57
N ALA A 782 -39.88 -1.47 -14.10
CA ALA A 782 -40.05 -0.19 -14.83
C ALA A 782 -38.81 0.72 -14.97
N THR A 783 -37.62 0.30 -14.50
CA THR A 783 -36.40 0.67 -15.24
C THR A 783 -36.48 -0.03 -16.59
N ASP A 784 -35.67 0.34 -17.58
CA ASP A 784 -35.66 -0.31 -18.89
C ASP A 784 -35.10 -1.76 -18.80
N ASN A 785 -35.53 -2.53 -17.79
CA ASN A 785 -35.20 -3.91 -17.50
C ASN A 785 -35.98 -4.82 -18.46
N ASP A 786 -35.72 -4.65 -19.76
CA ASP A 786 -36.10 -5.57 -20.83
C ASP A 786 -35.31 -6.91 -20.67
N VAL A 787 -35.28 -7.45 -19.45
CA VAL A 787 -35.00 -8.86 -19.19
C VAL A 787 -36.27 -9.59 -19.60
N ALA A 788 -36.26 -9.97 -20.87
CA ALA A 788 -37.35 -10.65 -21.54
C ALA A 788 -37.94 -11.80 -20.70
N PRO A 789 -39.25 -12.06 -20.78
CA PRO A 789 -39.78 -13.38 -20.43
C PRO A 789 -39.10 -14.45 -21.32
N PRO A 790 -38.90 -15.69 -20.84
CA PRO A 790 -38.12 -16.68 -21.57
C PRO A 790 -38.90 -17.16 -22.81
N PRO A 791 -38.27 -17.63 -23.91
CA PRO A 791 -36.89 -17.50 -24.39
C PRO A 791 -36.81 -16.52 -25.59
N THR A 792 -35.60 -16.17 -26.05
CA THR A 792 -35.26 -15.55 -27.36
C THR A 792 -35.12 -14.03 -27.52
N ARG A 793 -35.05 -13.20 -26.48
CA ARG A 793 -34.54 -11.83 -26.66
C ARG A 793 -33.60 -11.40 -25.54
N PHE A 794 -32.32 -11.64 -25.77
CA PHE A 794 -31.22 -10.86 -25.24
C PHE A 794 -31.51 -9.37 -25.40
N LYS A 795 -31.21 -8.57 -24.39
CA LYS A 795 -30.96 -7.14 -24.62
C LYS A 795 -29.56 -6.97 -25.23
N THR A 796 -29.37 -7.47 -26.45
CA THR A 796 -28.65 -6.64 -27.41
C THR A 796 -29.51 -5.39 -27.59
N GLY A 797 -28.93 -4.19 -27.61
CA GLY A 797 -29.66 -2.93 -27.76
C GLY A 797 -30.92 -3.03 -28.64
N GLY A 798 -31.99 -2.37 -28.20
CA GLY A 798 -33.32 -2.51 -28.78
C GLY A 798 -33.39 -2.34 -30.31
N PRO A 799 -34.51 -2.73 -30.93
CA PRO A 799 -34.66 -2.94 -32.38
C PRO A 799 -34.51 -1.69 -33.28
N ASN A 800 -34.05 -0.54 -32.76
CA ASN A 800 -33.83 0.69 -33.53
C ASN A 800 -32.61 1.52 -33.08
N LEU A 801 -31.63 0.96 -32.35
CA LEU A 801 -30.32 1.61 -32.26
C LEU A 801 -29.48 1.23 -33.49
N GLU A 802 -29.61 2.01 -34.56
CA GLU A 802 -28.60 2.10 -35.63
C GLU A 802 -27.40 2.91 -35.10
N GLY A 803 -26.55 2.24 -34.32
CA GLY A 803 -25.33 2.77 -33.70
C GLY A 803 -24.50 1.62 -33.09
N PRO A 804 -23.17 1.70 -33.06
CA PRO A 804 -22.49 1.00 -34.13
C PRO A 804 -21.50 -0.09 -33.68
N ALA A 805 -21.74 -1.33 -34.12
CA ALA A 805 -20.79 -2.44 -34.12
C ALA A 805 -19.96 -2.56 -32.82
N LEU A 806 -20.48 -3.28 -31.83
CA LEU A 806 -19.67 -4.38 -31.30
C LEU A 806 -19.27 -5.16 -32.55
N HIS A 807 -18.03 -4.94 -32.96
CA HIS A 807 -17.41 -5.74 -33.99
C HIS A 807 -17.74 -7.16 -33.60
N ASP A 808 -18.28 -7.89 -34.55
CA ASP A 808 -18.25 -9.34 -34.52
C ASP A 808 -16.83 -9.73 -34.07
N ALA A 809 -16.64 -10.01 -32.78
CA ALA A 809 -15.37 -10.53 -32.26
C ALA A 809 -15.14 -11.94 -32.83
N THR A 810 -16.14 -12.47 -33.54
CA THR A 810 -16.13 -13.68 -34.31
C THR A 810 -16.23 -13.40 -35.80
N ASP A 811 -15.45 -12.46 -36.35
CA ASP A 811 -15.37 -12.10 -37.80
C ASP A 811 -14.84 -13.26 -38.69
N GLY A 812 -15.30 -14.47 -38.44
CA GLY A 812 -14.81 -15.70 -39.02
C GLY A 812 -15.73 -16.91 -38.87
N GLY A 813 -16.99 -16.81 -38.42
CA GLY A 813 -17.95 -17.93 -38.51
C GLY A 813 -17.47 -19.31 -38.00
N GLN A 814 -16.54 -19.33 -37.05
CA GLN A 814 -15.92 -20.56 -36.51
C GLN A 814 -16.59 -21.06 -35.21
N TYR A 815 -17.52 -20.28 -34.63
CA TYR A 815 -18.18 -20.62 -33.37
C TYR A 815 -19.70 -20.67 -33.54
N GLU A 816 -20.33 -21.82 -33.26
CA GLU A 816 -21.77 -21.86 -32.99
C GLU A 816 -21.99 -21.23 -31.61
N LYS A 817 -22.40 -19.96 -31.56
CA LYS A 817 -22.75 -19.28 -30.30
C LYS A 817 -23.90 -20.04 -29.64
N LEU A 818 -23.60 -20.82 -28.61
CA LEU A 818 -24.63 -21.35 -27.72
C LEU A 818 -25.37 -20.16 -27.10
N ALA A 819 -26.68 -20.30 -26.95
CA ALA A 819 -27.49 -19.27 -26.33
C ALA A 819 -27.46 -19.49 -24.81
N PRO A 820 -27.29 -18.43 -24.01
CA PRO A 820 -27.44 -18.52 -22.57
C PRO A 820 -28.78 -19.11 -22.16
N THR A 821 -28.80 -19.81 -21.03
CA THR A 821 -29.99 -20.51 -20.52
C THR A 821 -30.34 -20.11 -19.10
N THR A 822 -31.62 -20.26 -18.74
CA THR A 822 -32.13 -19.99 -17.40
C THR A 822 -33.00 -21.17 -16.93
N THR A 823 -32.82 -21.59 -15.68
CA THR A 823 -33.58 -22.69 -15.05
C THR A 823 -33.98 -22.30 -13.64
N ASN A 824 -35.25 -22.46 -13.24
CA ASN A 824 -35.72 -22.13 -11.87
C ASN A 824 -35.35 -20.70 -11.37
N VAL A 825 -35.41 -19.71 -12.25
CA VAL A 825 -35.15 -18.31 -11.90
C VAL A 825 -36.45 -17.61 -11.49
N ASP A 826 -36.44 -16.94 -10.33
CA ASP A 826 -37.55 -16.14 -9.83
C ASP A 826 -37.26 -14.63 -9.93
N TYR A 827 -38.28 -13.84 -10.28
CA TYR A 827 -38.21 -12.38 -10.33
C TYR A 827 -39.23 -11.76 -9.37
N VAL A 828 -38.76 -10.91 -8.47
CA VAL A 828 -39.59 -10.21 -7.47
C VAL A 828 -39.60 -8.71 -7.77
N ASP A 829 -40.76 -8.19 -8.21
CA ASP A 829 -40.97 -6.76 -8.46
C ASP A 829 -41.25 -6.00 -7.16
N VAL A 830 -40.39 -5.04 -6.84
CA VAL A 830 -40.51 -4.15 -5.67
C VAL A 830 -40.98 -2.76 -6.10
N ARG A 831 -42.19 -2.36 -5.67
CA ARG A 831 -42.80 -1.06 -6.01
C ARG A 831 -42.13 0.12 -5.27
N LEU A 832 -41.87 1.20 -6.02
CA LEU A 832 -41.28 2.48 -5.58
C LEU A 832 -41.88 3.09 -4.30
N GLU A 833 -43.19 2.97 -4.05
CA GLU A 833 -43.84 3.64 -2.91
C GLU A 833 -43.49 3.02 -1.54
N HIS A 834 -42.80 1.86 -1.52
CA HIS A 834 -42.55 1.08 -0.29
C HIS A 834 -41.08 0.87 0.06
N ASN A 835 -40.11 1.08 -0.83
CA ASN A 835 -38.69 0.85 -0.54
C ASN A 835 -37.79 1.97 -1.11
N SER A 836 -37.73 3.10 -0.40
CA SER A 836 -36.73 4.17 -0.64
C SER A 836 -35.28 3.73 -0.37
N ARG A 837 -35.07 2.46 0.02
CA ARG A 837 -33.80 1.83 0.41
C ARG A 837 -33.18 0.95 -0.68
N LEU A 838 -33.91 0.72 -1.79
CA LEU A 838 -33.53 -0.08 -2.96
C LEU A 838 -33.59 0.80 -4.23
N THR A 839 -32.97 1.97 -4.17
CA THR A 839 -32.94 2.86 -5.34
C THR A 839 -31.49 3.07 -5.76
N PRO A 840 -31.10 2.66 -6.97
CA PRO A 840 -29.88 3.17 -7.57
C PRO A 840 -30.10 4.67 -7.71
N SER A 841 -29.08 5.47 -7.42
CA SER A 841 -29.12 6.86 -7.84
C SER A 841 -29.39 6.83 -9.34
N ALA A 842 -30.51 7.36 -9.78
CA ALA A 842 -30.83 7.45 -11.19
C ALA A 842 -29.94 8.54 -11.79
N ARG A 843 -28.64 8.26 -11.93
CA ARG A 843 -27.81 8.88 -12.96
C ARG A 843 -28.12 8.16 -14.27
N THR A 844 -29.37 8.31 -14.71
CA THR A 844 -29.69 8.10 -16.12
C THR A 844 -28.80 9.08 -16.88
N THR A 845 -27.96 8.53 -17.75
CA THR A 845 -27.04 9.20 -18.68
C THR A 845 -27.78 10.04 -19.73
N ASP A 846 -28.67 10.92 -19.28
CA ASP A 846 -29.32 11.93 -20.13
C ASP A 846 -28.34 13.10 -20.44
N GLU A 847 -27.09 13.07 -19.95
CA GLU A 847 -25.98 13.93 -20.40
C GLU A 847 -24.98 13.17 -21.26
#